data_AF-A0A0C1GK93-F1
#
_entry.id   AF-A0A0C1GK93-F1
#
_cell.length_a   1.000
_cell.length_b   1.000
_cell.length_c   1.000
_cell.angle_alpha   90.00
_cell.angle_beta   90.00
_cell.angle_gamma   90.00
#
_symmetry.space_group_name_H-M   'P 1'
#
loop_
_entity.id
_entity.type
_entity.pdbx_description
1 polymer ?
#
loop_
_entity_poly.entity_id
_entity_poly.type
_entity_poly.pdbx_seq_one_letter_code
_entity_poly.pdbx_strand_id
1 'polypeptide(L)'
;MKKFNVKVLSMAVTAAVASGAAGAAEQNFAAAVGGKDDQGQAAFFTVFGEGTTYDKGTGKLTFKKDSDALLLKTLELEQTINGFASGSNFITTDANGNKTVREATNEDVEADEFKGLGLKEVVAAHDEALGDLTETVNENSEALVKTAEVVNTISADVNANKAALEEQKEANEGFNNAIASLDKDIGDLASAGKAAMEALEVNRQDIDANKTAIETKADKADFEELAKYTADMGKKVNDIGDEVTALSDATNAAITRHDKDIIDLAQAGLKATEALEANRKDIDANKQGIVDLAKGLQLAAEAVEDNRKEIDANKAAIETKADKADFEELAKYTDNMGKKVNDIGDEVTALSDATSAAITRHDKDIVDLAQAGLKATEALEANRKDIDANKQGIVDLAKGLQLAAEAVEDNRKEIDANKAAIETKADKADFEELAKYTDNMGKKVNDIGDEVTALSDATNAAITRHDKDIVDLAQAGLKATEALEANRKDIDANKAAIAENTAKLEEQKEANEGFNNAIASLDEDIITLKKADLAAADALKAHRTDIDANKAAIETKADKTAVESVRTIAVEAQKSAQAAKGAVEVAQKSAETADSHAKAAQTAAAKAQESADTNAVQIAANTKQIDTNKTDIAALQTANGQHAAGIAKNSARIDSLDKNVANLRKETRQGLAAQAALSGLFQPYSVGKFNVTAALGGFKSDTAVAVGAGYRFNENFAAKAGLAVGTSSGGSASYNVGLNYEW
;
A
#
# COMPACT_ATOMS: atom_id res chain seq x y z
N MET A 1 -11.72 -7.87 40.49
CA MET A 1 -12.97 -7.08 40.47
C MET A 1 -14.13 -7.97 40.93
N LYS A 2 -14.78 -7.62 42.05
CA LYS A 2 -15.95 -8.35 42.57
C LYS A 2 -17.13 -8.08 41.62
N LYS A 3 -17.65 -9.12 40.96
CA LYS A 3 -18.80 -9.05 40.06
C LYS A 3 -20.04 -8.58 40.84
N PHE A 4 -20.62 -7.45 40.43
CA PHE A 4 -21.94 -7.02 40.89
C PHE A 4 -22.99 -7.94 40.27
N ASN A 5 -23.71 -8.66 41.13
CA ASN A 5 -24.65 -9.70 40.75
C ASN A 5 -26.04 -9.08 40.49
N VAL A 6 -26.32 -8.70 39.24
CA VAL A 6 -27.57 -8.08 38.76
C VAL A 6 -28.81 -8.96 39.02
N LYS A 7 -28.61 -10.24 39.37
CA LYS A 7 -29.68 -11.18 39.76
C LYS A 7 -30.36 -10.86 41.10
N VAL A 8 -29.73 -10.06 41.96
CA VAL A 8 -30.31 -9.71 43.28
C VAL A 8 -31.37 -8.59 43.17
N LEU A 9 -31.25 -7.71 42.16
CA LEU A 9 -32.22 -6.63 41.97
C LEU A 9 -33.45 -7.08 41.16
N SER A 10 -33.28 -8.02 40.21
CA SER A 10 -34.42 -8.61 39.50
C SER A 10 -35.25 -9.55 40.38
N MET A 11 -34.63 -10.23 41.36
CA MET A 11 -35.36 -11.02 42.36
C MET A 11 -36.16 -10.15 43.36
N ALA A 12 -35.79 -8.89 43.59
CA ALA A 12 -36.54 -8.00 44.47
C ALA A 12 -37.83 -7.46 43.81
N VAL A 13 -37.83 -7.31 42.47
CA VAL A 13 -39.01 -6.85 41.72
C VAL A 13 -39.94 -8.02 41.37
N THR A 14 -39.40 -9.22 41.13
CA THR A 14 -40.22 -10.43 40.89
C THR A 14 -40.82 -11.02 42.17
N ALA A 15 -40.28 -10.71 43.36
CA ALA A 15 -40.87 -11.11 44.64
C ALA A 15 -42.12 -10.31 45.06
N ALA A 16 -42.47 -9.22 44.36
CA ALA A 16 -43.63 -8.41 44.71
C ALA A 16 -44.93 -8.75 43.94
N VAL A 17 -44.88 -9.68 42.95
CA VAL A 17 -46.01 -9.89 42.02
C VAL A 17 -46.65 -11.30 42.09
N ALA A 18 -46.17 -12.26 42.89
CA ALA A 18 -46.83 -13.57 42.99
C ALA A 18 -46.78 -14.26 44.37
N SER A 19 -47.85 -14.11 45.15
CA SER A 19 -48.44 -15.09 46.10
C SER A 19 -49.58 -14.35 46.83
N GLY A 20 -50.82 -14.83 46.99
CA GLY A 20 -51.34 -16.19 47.07
C GLY A 20 -52.17 -16.27 48.36
N ALA A 21 -53.49 -16.12 48.22
CA ALA A 21 -54.60 -16.33 49.17
C ALA A 21 -54.34 -16.79 50.62
N ALA A 22 -55.00 -16.15 51.60
CA ALA A 22 -56.13 -16.70 52.39
C ALA A 22 -56.42 -15.81 53.61
N GLY A 23 -57.68 -15.76 54.03
CA GLY A 23 -58.27 -14.65 54.78
C GLY A 23 -57.93 -14.53 56.27
N ALA A 24 -58.06 -13.32 56.78
CA ALA A 24 -58.38 -12.98 58.16
C ALA A 24 -58.79 -11.49 58.21
N ALA A 25 -59.67 -11.15 59.15
CA ALA A 25 -60.47 -9.93 59.17
C ALA A 25 -59.68 -8.60 59.04
N GLU A 26 -60.13 -7.76 58.11
CA GLU A 26 -59.72 -6.35 58.00
C GLU A 26 -60.08 -5.60 59.29
N GLN A 27 -59.08 -4.97 59.92
CA GLN A 27 -59.32 -3.91 60.89
C GLN A 27 -58.83 -2.59 60.33
N ASN A 28 -59.70 -1.58 60.38
CA ASN A 28 -59.37 -0.20 60.09
C ASN A 28 -58.23 0.24 61.03
N PHE A 29 -57.15 0.83 60.52
CA PHE A 29 -56.00 1.26 61.35
C PHE A 29 -56.44 2.27 62.43
N ALA A 30 -57.55 2.99 62.18
CA ALA A 30 -58.29 3.82 63.12
C ALA A 30 -58.75 3.08 64.41
N ALA A 31 -58.99 1.77 64.35
CA ALA A 31 -59.41 0.95 65.48
C ALA A 31 -58.23 0.34 66.27
N ALA A 32 -57.06 0.20 65.65
CA ALA A 32 -55.86 -0.35 66.29
C ALA A 32 -55.03 0.71 67.04
N VAL A 33 -55.26 2.00 66.76
CA VAL A 33 -54.74 3.14 67.53
C VAL A 33 -55.88 3.60 68.43
N GLY A 34 -55.88 3.12 69.68
CA GLY A 34 -57.00 3.25 70.62
C GLY A 34 -57.63 4.65 70.63
N GLY A 35 -58.97 4.68 70.50
CA GLY A 35 -59.77 5.87 70.25
C GLY A 35 -59.42 7.07 71.12
N LYS A 36 -58.76 8.05 70.50
CA LYS A 36 -58.84 9.49 70.80
C LYS A 36 -58.62 10.29 69.51
N ASP A 37 -59.65 11.04 69.17
CA ASP A 37 -59.82 12.21 68.31
C ASP A 37 -58.81 12.46 67.15
N ASP A 38 -59.31 12.18 65.95
CA ASP A 38 -59.17 12.85 64.63
C ASP A 38 -57.78 13.23 64.05
N GLN A 39 -56.74 13.59 64.80
CA GLN A 39 -55.48 14.09 64.21
C GLN A 39 -54.55 13.00 63.67
N GLY A 40 -54.45 11.84 64.33
CA GLY A 40 -53.63 10.72 63.86
C GLY A 40 -54.24 10.00 62.65
N GLN A 41 -55.57 9.97 62.57
CA GLN A 41 -56.31 9.46 61.41
C GLN A 41 -56.20 10.42 60.24
N ALA A 42 -56.38 11.73 60.47
CA ALA A 42 -56.18 12.75 59.43
C ALA A 42 -54.75 12.66 58.87
N ALA A 43 -53.70 12.68 59.69
CA ALA A 43 -52.32 12.58 59.20
C ALA A 43 -52.02 11.28 58.43
N PHE A 44 -52.54 10.14 58.88
CA PHE A 44 -52.38 8.87 58.17
C PHE A 44 -53.13 8.87 56.82
N PHE A 45 -54.36 9.36 56.79
CA PHE A 45 -55.17 9.49 55.57
C PHE A 45 -54.71 10.63 54.65
N THR A 46 -54.02 11.65 55.15
CA THR A 46 -53.38 12.67 54.32
C THR A 46 -52.16 12.11 53.59
N VAL A 47 -51.40 11.23 54.25
CA VAL A 47 -50.19 10.63 53.66
C VAL A 47 -50.51 9.43 52.75
N PHE A 48 -51.53 8.64 53.10
CA PHE A 48 -51.84 7.38 52.40
C PHE A 48 -53.25 7.32 51.80
N GLY A 49 -54.08 8.35 51.99
CA GLY A 49 -55.43 8.44 51.48
C GLY A 49 -56.49 7.89 52.41
N GLU A 50 -57.67 8.53 52.40
CA GLU A 50 -58.83 8.12 53.20
C GLU A 50 -59.34 6.74 52.75
N GLY A 51 -59.44 5.79 53.69
CA GLY A 51 -59.85 4.39 53.42
C GLY A 51 -58.71 3.41 53.18
N THR A 52 -57.44 3.81 53.38
CA THR A 52 -56.28 2.91 53.35
C THR A 52 -56.21 2.05 54.62
N THR A 53 -56.06 0.73 54.46
CA THR A 53 -55.94 -0.25 55.55
C THR A 53 -54.51 -0.81 55.64
N TYR A 54 -54.05 -1.12 56.85
CA TYR A 54 -52.73 -1.72 57.09
C TYR A 54 -52.90 -3.06 57.80
N ASP A 55 -52.44 -4.13 57.17
CA ASP A 55 -52.43 -5.47 57.75
C ASP A 55 -51.16 -5.65 58.60
N LYS A 56 -51.33 -5.77 59.92
CA LYS A 56 -50.23 -5.98 60.88
C LYS A 56 -49.58 -7.37 60.80
N GLY A 57 -50.28 -8.38 60.30
CA GLY A 57 -49.76 -9.74 60.17
C GLY A 57 -48.86 -9.91 58.96
N THR A 58 -49.10 -9.16 57.89
CA THR A 58 -48.33 -9.21 56.64
C THR A 58 -47.47 -7.97 56.38
N GLY A 59 -47.69 -6.87 57.12
CA GLY A 59 -47.01 -5.59 56.93
C GLY A 59 -47.47 -4.84 55.66
N LYS A 60 -48.61 -5.22 55.07
CA LYS A 60 -49.06 -4.71 53.77
C LYS A 60 -50.08 -3.58 53.92
N LEU A 61 -49.91 -2.53 53.13
CA LEU A 61 -50.87 -1.42 52.97
C LEU A 61 -51.81 -1.71 51.78
N THR A 62 -53.12 -1.58 51.99
CA THR A 62 -54.16 -1.72 50.95
C THR A 62 -54.87 -0.39 50.78
N PHE A 63 -54.75 0.20 49.59
CA PHE A 63 -55.31 1.51 49.28
C PHE A 63 -56.75 1.41 48.78
N LYS A 64 -57.58 2.43 49.08
CA LYS A 64 -58.89 2.59 48.46
C LYS A 64 -58.72 2.85 46.96
N LYS A 65 -59.56 2.20 46.13
CA LYS A 65 -59.46 2.20 44.66
C LYS A 65 -59.42 3.61 44.03
N ASP A 66 -59.96 4.61 44.72
CA ASP A 66 -60.09 6.00 44.26
C ASP A 66 -59.45 6.99 45.25
N SER A 67 -58.28 6.64 45.81
CA SER A 67 -57.55 7.50 46.74
C SER A 67 -56.68 8.55 46.02
N ASP A 68 -56.99 9.84 46.22
CA ASP A 68 -56.22 10.96 45.66
C ASP A 68 -54.73 10.96 46.08
N ALA A 69 -54.43 10.45 47.28
CA ALA A 69 -53.04 10.32 47.76
C ALA A 69 -52.25 9.23 47.03
N LEU A 70 -52.92 8.14 46.60
CA LEU A 70 -52.30 7.10 45.78
C LEU A 70 -52.02 7.63 44.37
N LEU A 71 -52.94 8.42 43.81
CA LEU A 71 -52.76 9.06 42.51
C LEU A 71 -51.54 9.99 42.53
N LEU A 72 -51.41 10.83 43.55
CA LEU A 72 -50.31 11.80 43.65
C LEU A 72 -48.93 11.16 43.84
N LYS A 73 -48.88 10.03 44.54
CA LYS A 73 -47.66 9.24 44.70
C LYS A 73 -47.30 8.43 43.45
N THR A 74 -48.31 8.01 42.69
CA THR A 74 -48.12 7.38 41.37
C THR A 74 -47.56 8.39 40.38
N LEU A 75 -48.09 9.62 40.36
CA LEU A 75 -47.59 10.71 39.53
C LEU A 75 -46.15 11.12 39.89
N GLU A 76 -45.78 11.14 41.17
CA GLU A 76 -44.40 11.40 41.62
C GLU A 76 -43.41 10.29 41.17
N LEU A 77 -43.84 9.03 41.23
CA LEU A 77 -43.05 7.91 40.72
C LEU A 77 -42.92 7.96 39.20
N GLU A 78 -43.99 8.29 38.48
CA GLU A 78 -43.95 8.51 37.03
C GLU A 78 -43.00 9.65 36.66
N GLN A 79 -43.02 10.74 37.43
CA GLN A 79 -42.10 11.87 37.25
C GLN A 79 -40.62 11.45 37.46
N THR A 80 -40.36 10.61 38.47
CA THR A 80 -39.00 10.11 38.75
C THR A 80 -38.52 9.13 37.66
N ILE A 81 -39.43 8.31 37.13
CA ILE A 81 -39.10 7.29 36.12
C ILE A 81 -38.97 7.91 34.72
N ASN A 82 -39.91 8.76 34.32
CA ASN A 82 -40.03 9.29 32.97
C ASN A 82 -39.46 10.71 32.81
N GLY A 83 -39.11 11.38 33.90
CA GLY A 83 -38.63 12.75 33.87
C GLY A 83 -39.74 13.79 33.82
N PHE A 84 -39.34 15.05 33.81
CA PHE A 84 -40.20 16.22 33.76
C PHE A 84 -39.44 17.43 33.18
N ALA A 85 -40.17 18.40 32.66
CA ALA A 85 -39.60 19.59 32.03
C ALA A 85 -40.20 20.86 32.63
N SER A 86 -39.54 22.01 32.47
CA SER A 86 -40.13 23.28 32.92
C SER A 86 -41.50 23.49 32.27
N GLY A 87 -42.48 23.90 33.07
CA GLY A 87 -43.87 24.05 32.66
C GLY A 87 -44.72 22.77 32.71
N SER A 88 -44.15 21.59 32.99
CA SER A 88 -44.93 20.36 33.18
C SER A 88 -45.52 20.29 34.58
N ASN A 89 -46.60 19.49 34.75
CA ASN A 89 -47.13 19.17 36.06
C ASN A 89 -46.03 18.51 36.92
N PHE A 90 -45.80 19.06 38.10
CA PHE A 90 -44.72 18.71 39.01
C PHE A 90 -45.30 18.46 40.39
N ILE A 91 -44.99 17.29 40.94
CA ILE A 91 -45.38 16.93 42.30
C ILE A 91 -44.39 17.55 43.27
N THR A 92 -44.85 18.52 44.04
CA THR A 92 -44.07 19.14 45.10
C THR A 92 -44.61 18.73 46.45
N THR A 93 -43.71 18.49 47.41
CA THR A 93 -44.08 18.16 48.79
C THR A 93 -43.89 19.41 49.64
N ASP A 94 -44.96 19.86 50.29
CA ASP A 94 -44.92 21.03 51.16
C ASP A 94 -44.23 20.73 52.50
N ALA A 95 -44.03 21.75 53.32
CA ALA A 95 -43.37 21.64 54.63
C ALA A 95 -44.11 20.75 55.63
N ASN A 96 -45.39 20.42 55.38
CA ASN A 96 -46.21 19.56 56.21
C ASN A 96 -46.25 18.10 55.70
N GLY A 97 -45.52 17.81 54.61
CA GLY A 97 -45.50 16.49 53.98
C GLY A 97 -46.68 16.24 53.03
N ASN A 98 -47.50 17.25 52.76
CA ASN A 98 -48.60 17.12 51.80
C ASN A 98 -48.05 17.31 50.39
N LYS A 99 -48.47 16.43 49.49
CA LYS A 99 -48.13 16.54 48.08
C LYS A 99 -49.14 17.44 47.39
N THR A 100 -48.66 18.32 46.52
CA THR A 100 -49.48 19.21 45.69
C THR A 100 -48.93 19.24 44.26
N VAL A 101 -49.79 19.55 43.29
CA VAL A 101 -49.39 19.71 41.89
C VAL A 101 -49.22 21.19 41.59
N ARG A 102 -48.08 21.56 41.01
CA ARG A 102 -47.84 22.87 40.39
C ARG A 102 -47.04 22.69 39.11
N GLU A 103 -46.79 23.77 38.36
CA GLU A 103 -45.86 23.71 37.23
C GLU A 103 -44.40 23.64 37.70
N ALA A 104 -43.59 22.82 37.04
CA ALA A 104 -42.14 22.76 37.23
C ALA A 104 -41.48 24.06 36.75
N THR A 105 -40.54 24.56 37.52
CA THR A 105 -39.68 25.69 37.14
C THR A 105 -38.34 25.19 36.60
N ASN A 106 -37.58 26.06 35.95
CA ASN A 106 -36.20 25.76 35.56
C ASN A 106 -35.32 25.42 36.78
N GLU A 107 -35.58 26.03 37.94
CA GLU A 107 -34.88 25.70 39.18
C GLU A 107 -35.23 24.28 39.67
N ASP A 108 -36.47 23.82 39.48
CA ASP A 108 -36.83 22.43 39.82
C ASP A 108 -36.12 21.42 38.92
N VAL A 109 -35.99 21.74 37.62
CA VAL A 109 -35.24 20.90 36.67
C VAL A 109 -33.75 20.87 37.04
N GLU A 110 -33.12 22.01 37.32
CA GLU A 110 -31.70 22.03 37.72
C GLU A 110 -31.43 21.39 39.09
N ALA A 111 -32.40 21.44 40.01
CA ALA A 111 -32.29 20.85 41.33
C ALA A 111 -32.54 19.33 41.34
N ASP A 112 -33.10 18.77 40.27
CA ASP A 112 -33.29 17.32 40.11
C ASP A 112 -31.96 16.60 39.88
N GLU A 113 -31.81 15.41 40.47
CA GLU A 113 -30.58 14.61 40.42
C GLU A 113 -30.17 14.24 38.99
N PHE A 114 -31.14 14.10 38.09
CA PHE A 114 -30.95 13.79 36.69
C PHE A 114 -31.35 14.94 35.77
N LYS A 115 -31.44 16.15 36.30
CA LYS A 115 -31.82 17.35 35.55
C LYS A 115 -33.16 17.22 34.81
N GLY A 116 -34.13 16.53 35.41
CA GLY A 116 -35.45 16.31 34.83
C GLY A 116 -35.51 15.20 33.76
N LEU A 117 -34.42 14.50 33.46
CA LEU A 117 -34.41 13.42 32.46
C LEU A 117 -35.16 12.16 32.94
N GLY A 118 -35.18 11.92 34.26
CA GLY A 118 -35.74 10.71 34.84
C GLY A 118 -34.88 9.46 34.61
N LEU A 119 -35.18 8.40 35.37
CA LEU A 119 -34.36 7.19 35.38
C LEU A 119 -34.32 6.47 34.03
N LYS A 120 -35.41 6.49 33.27
CA LYS A 120 -35.50 5.77 31.99
C LYS A 120 -34.54 6.35 30.95
N GLU A 121 -34.51 7.67 30.82
CA GLU A 121 -33.66 8.36 29.85
C GLU A 121 -32.18 8.29 30.24
N VAL A 122 -31.88 8.40 31.53
CA VAL A 122 -30.51 8.22 32.04
C VAL A 122 -29.97 6.81 31.80
N VAL A 123 -30.82 5.78 31.99
CA VAL A 123 -30.43 4.40 31.68
C VAL A 123 -30.21 4.20 30.18
N ALA A 124 -31.06 4.78 29.33
CA ALA A 124 -30.88 4.73 27.88
C ALA A 124 -29.56 5.39 27.44
N ALA A 125 -29.25 6.57 27.98
CA ALA A 125 -27.99 7.27 27.72
C ALA A 125 -26.76 6.49 28.21
N HIS A 126 -26.87 5.78 29.35
CA HIS A 126 -25.82 4.90 29.83
C HIS A 126 -25.64 3.66 28.95
N ASP A 127 -26.72 3.05 28.47
CA ASP A 127 -26.65 1.89 27.56
C ASP A 127 -25.99 2.29 26.22
N GLU A 128 -26.31 3.46 25.69
CA GLU A 128 -25.64 4.04 24.51
C GLU A 128 -24.14 4.26 24.76
N ALA A 129 -23.79 4.95 25.86
CA ALA A 129 -22.40 5.20 26.21
C ALA A 129 -21.58 3.91 26.47
N LEU A 130 -22.22 2.85 27.00
CA LEU A 130 -21.60 1.53 27.16
C LEU A 130 -21.42 0.81 25.82
N GLY A 131 -22.36 1.00 24.89
CA GLY A 131 -22.24 0.55 23.50
C GLY A 131 -21.02 1.16 22.82
N ASP A 132 -20.93 2.49 22.81
CA ASP A 132 -19.82 3.25 22.23
C ASP A 132 -18.46 2.86 22.83
N LEU A 133 -18.43 2.69 24.16
CA LEU A 133 -17.21 2.26 24.85
C LEU A 133 -16.80 0.84 24.47
N THR A 134 -17.77 -0.05 24.26
CA THR A 134 -17.51 -1.44 23.83
C THR A 134 -16.93 -1.47 22.41
N GLU A 135 -17.48 -0.68 21.51
CA GLU A 135 -16.97 -0.54 20.14
C GLU A 135 -15.53 0.00 20.14
N THR A 136 -15.28 1.08 20.88
CA THR A 136 -13.93 1.66 21.05
C THR A 136 -12.93 0.64 21.61
N VAL A 137 -13.34 -0.19 22.58
CA VAL A 137 -12.46 -1.23 23.15
C VAL A 137 -12.18 -2.36 22.16
N ASN A 138 -13.15 -2.73 21.32
CA ASN A 138 -12.96 -3.73 20.27
C ASN A 138 -12.01 -3.21 19.19
N GLU A 139 -12.19 -1.98 18.71
CA GLU A 139 -11.28 -1.35 17.75
C GLU A 139 -9.84 -1.29 18.28
N ASN A 140 -9.67 -0.91 19.55
CA ASN A 140 -8.35 -0.91 20.20
C ASN A 140 -7.76 -2.31 20.33
N SER A 141 -8.59 -3.33 20.58
CA SER A 141 -8.15 -4.72 20.66
C SER A 141 -7.67 -5.22 19.29
N GLU A 142 -8.39 -4.90 18.22
CA GLU A 142 -7.96 -5.22 16.85
C GLU A 142 -6.68 -4.47 16.45
N ALA A 143 -6.55 -3.19 16.82
CA ALA A 143 -5.33 -2.43 16.60
C ALA A 143 -4.12 -3.02 17.33
N LEU A 144 -4.31 -3.52 18.56
CA LEU A 144 -3.28 -4.25 19.32
C LEU A 144 -2.87 -5.55 18.63
N VAL A 145 -3.82 -6.31 18.09
CA VAL A 145 -3.54 -7.54 17.32
C VAL A 145 -2.72 -7.22 16.07
N LYS A 146 -3.14 -6.23 15.27
CA LYS A 146 -2.38 -5.78 14.09
C LYS A 146 -0.97 -5.30 14.45
N THR A 147 -0.83 -4.59 15.57
CA THR A 147 0.48 -4.17 16.08
C THR A 147 1.36 -5.37 16.42
N ALA A 148 0.81 -6.41 17.04
CA ALA A 148 1.56 -7.62 17.36
C ALA A 148 2.01 -8.39 16.09
N GLU A 149 1.18 -8.44 15.06
CA GLU A 149 1.54 -9.03 13.76
C GLU A 149 2.70 -8.29 13.08
N VAL A 150 2.67 -6.96 13.10
CA VAL A 150 3.77 -6.12 12.59
C VAL A 150 5.04 -6.35 13.39
N VAL A 151 4.97 -6.39 14.72
CA VAL A 151 6.13 -6.67 15.59
C VAL A 151 6.73 -8.06 15.30
N ASN A 152 5.90 -9.08 15.08
CA ASN A 152 6.38 -10.41 14.73
C ASN A 152 7.09 -10.42 13.38
N THR A 153 6.56 -9.69 12.39
CA THR A 153 7.19 -9.53 11.07
C THR A 153 8.55 -8.85 11.19
N ILE A 154 8.61 -7.72 11.91
CA ILE A 154 9.86 -7.00 12.19
C ILE A 154 10.87 -7.92 12.91
N SER A 155 10.42 -8.75 13.85
CA SER A 155 11.31 -9.68 14.54
C SER A 155 11.88 -10.75 13.61
N ALA A 156 11.11 -11.22 12.62
CA ALA A 156 11.60 -12.14 11.61
C ALA A 156 12.64 -11.47 10.70
N ASP A 157 12.37 -10.24 10.24
CA ASP A 157 13.27 -9.46 9.39
C ASP A 157 14.60 -9.16 10.11
N VAL A 158 14.55 -8.81 11.40
CA VAL A 158 15.77 -8.59 12.21
C VAL A 158 16.62 -9.87 12.32
N ASN A 159 15.98 -11.03 12.47
CA ASN A 159 16.70 -12.30 12.51
C ASN A 159 17.30 -12.68 11.15
N ALA A 160 16.58 -12.41 10.05
CA ALA A 160 17.09 -12.61 8.69
C ALA A 160 18.29 -11.68 8.41
N ASN A 161 18.19 -10.40 8.78
CA ASN A 161 19.30 -9.44 8.65
C ASN A 161 20.51 -9.85 9.48
N LYS A 162 20.30 -10.41 10.68
CA LYS A 162 21.39 -10.94 11.50
C LYS A 162 22.10 -12.12 10.83
N ALA A 163 21.36 -13.03 10.20
CA ALA A 163 21.95 -14.14 9.45
C ALA A 163 22.74 -13.65 8.23
N ALA A 164 22.18 -12.72 7.46
CA ALA A 164 22.85 -12.11 6.30
C ALA A 164 24.16 -11.39 6.69
N LEU A 165 24.20 -10.73 7.86
CA LEU A 165 25.41 -10.11 8.37
C LEU A 165 26.51 -11.11 8.73
N GLU A 166 26.16 -12.27 9.28
CA GLU A 166 27.17 -13.31 9.55
C GLU A 166 27.69 -13.97 8.27
N GLU A 167 26.82 -14.18 7.28
CA GLU A 167 27.23 -14.68 5.96
C GLU A 167 28.17 -13.68 5.26
N GLN A 168 27.89 -12.38 5.37
CA GLN A 168 28.79 -11.32 4.91
C GLN A 168 30.14 -11.33 5.63
N LYS A 169 30.16 -11.61 6.93
CA LYS A 169 31.39 -11.69 7.70
C LYS A 169 32.26 -12.86 7.22
N GLU A 170 31.67 -14.03 7.01
CA GLU A 170 32.39 -15.18 6.43
C GLU A 170 32.93 -14.88 5.03
N ALA A 171 32.14 -14.21 4.18
CA ALA A 171 32.60 -13.76 2.87
C ALA A 171 33.78 -12.77 2.96
N ASN A 172 33.73 -11.82 3.91
CA ASN A 172 34.83 -10.89 4.15
C ASN A 172 36.09 -11.57 4.68
N GLU A 173 35.96 -12.60 5.53
CA GLU A 173 37.10 -13.43 5.94
C GLU A 173 37.71 -14.16 4.73
N GLY A 174 36.87 -14.67 3.82
CA GLY A 174 37.31 -15.24 2.54
C GLY A 174 38.08 -14.26 1.67
N PHE A 175 37.56 -13.03 1.48
CA PHE A 175 38.24 -11.97 0.75
C PHE A 175 39.58 -11.58 1.38
N ASN A 176 39.63 -11.43 2.70
CA ASN A 176 40.86 -11.09 3.41
C ASN A 176 41.94 -12.17 3.23
N ASN A 177 41.54 -13.45 3.25
CA ASN A 177 42.46 -14.55 2.99
C ASN A 177 42.97 -14.55 1.54
N ALA A 178 42.11 -14.25 0.57
CA ALA A 178 42.50 -14.12 -0.84
C ALA A 178 43.48 -12.95 -1.05
N ILE A 179 43.23 -11.81 -0.42
CA ILE A 179 44.13 -10.64 -0.44
C ILE A 179 45.50 -11.02 0.14
N ALA A 180 45.54 -11.71 1.28
CA ALA A 180 46.79 -12.16 1.89
C ALA A 180 47.58 -13.13 1.00
N SER A 181 46.89 -14.02 0.27
CA SER A 181 47.53 -14.90 -0.71
C SER A 181 48.11 -14.11 -1.89
N LEU A 182 47.33 -13.17 -2.44
CA LEU A 182 47.77 -12.29 -3.53
C LEU A 182 49.00 -11.46 -3.14
N ASP A 183 49.03 -10.91 -1.94
CA ASP A 183 50.16 -10.12 -1.44
C ASP A 183 51.45 -10.97 -1.36
N LYS A 184 51.31 -12.24 -0.95
CA LYS A 184 52.41 -13.20 -0.97
C LYS A 184 52.88 -13.51 -2.40
N ASP A 185 51.96 -13.79 -3.32
CA ASP A 185 52.27 -14.09 -4.72
C ASP A 185 52.99 -12.89 -5.40
N ILE A 186 52.55 -11.66 -5.10
CA ILE A 186 53.21 -10.42 -5.54
C ILE A 186 54.64 -10.34 -4.98
N GLY A 187 54.84 -10.67 -3.70
CA GLY A 187 56.16 -10.73 -3.07
C GLY A 187 57.11 -11.75 -3.71
N ASP A 188 56.59 -12.94 -4.03
CA ASP A 188 57.34 -13.99 -4.71
C ASP A 188 57.71 -13.57 -6.15
N LEU A 189 56.79 -12.93 -6.87
CA LEU A 189 57.01 -12.40 -8.22
C LEU A 189 58.07 -11.28 -8.23
N ALA A 190 58.03 -10.38 -7.25
CA ALA A 190 59.01 -9.32 -7.09
C ALA A 190 60.42 -9.87 -6.83
N SER A 191 60.50 -10.94 -6.02
CA SER A 191 61.75 -11.65 -5.72
C SER A 191 62.31 -12.34 -6.97
N ALA A 192 61.46 -13.00 -7.76
CA ALA A 192 61.84 -13.62 -9.03
C ALA A 192 62.31 -12.58 -10.07
N GLY A 193 61.62 -11.44 -10.16
CA GLY A 193 62.00 -10.32 -11.03
C GLY A 193 63.38 -9.77 -10.67
N LYS A 194 63.69 -9.63 -9.38
CA LYS A 194 65.02 -9.21 -8.91
C LYS A 194 66.11 -10.22 -9.30
N ALA A 195 65.86 -11.51 -9.12
CA ALA A 195 66.80 -12.57 -9.51
C ALA A 195 67.06 -12.60 -11.03
N ALA A 196 66.02 -12.40 -11.85
CA ALA A 196 66.16 -12.31 -13.30
C ALA A 196 66.99 -11.09 -13.74
N MET A 197 66.82 -9.95 -13.05
CA MET A 197 67.58 -8.73 -13.31
C MET A 197 69.06 -8.90 -12.94
N GLU A 198 69.36 -9.57 -11.82
CA GLU A 198 70.73 -9.93 -11.42
C GLU A 198 71.39 -10.88 -12.45
N ALA A 199 70.66 -11.87 -12.97
CA ALA A 199 71.15 -12.79 -13.99
C ALA A 199 71.47 -12.10 -15.33
N LEU A 200 70.64 -11.13 -15.74
CA LEU A 200 70.89 -10.33 -16.94
C LEU A 200 72.15 -9.45 -16.81
N GLU A 201 72.41 -8.90 -15.62
CA GLU A 201 73.63 -8.10 -15.39
C GLU A 201 74.89 -8.97 -15.43
N VAL A 202 74.83 -10.22 -14.94
CA VAL A 202 75.93 -11.19 -15.09
C VAL A 202 76.20 -11.49 -16.56
N ASN A 203 75.15 -11.79 -17.35
CA ASN A 203 75.30 -12.01 -18.79
C ASN A 203 75.87 -10.78 -19.52
N ARG A 204 75.51 -9.56 -19.10
CA ARG A 204 76.07 -8.32 -19.65
C ARG A 204 77.59 -8.23 -19.39
N GLN A 205 78.02 -8.57 -18.18
CA GLN A 205 79.44 -8.60 -17.81
C GLN A 205 80.23 -9.66 -18.60
N ASP A 206 79.65 -10.84 -18.82
CA ASP A 206 80.25 -11.89 -19.64
C ASP A 206 80.41 -11.47 -21.12
N ILE A 207 79.43 -10.74 -21.67
CA ILE A 207 79.51 -10.17 -23.02
C ILE A 207 80.64 -9.13 -23.11
N ASP A 208 80.76 -8.24 -22.13
CA ASP A 208 81.83 -7.24 -22.08
C ASP A 208 83.21 -7.90 -21.94
N ALA A 209 83.33 -8.95 -21.13
CA ALA A 209 84.55 -9.74 -20.98
C ALA A 209 84.93 -10.47 -22.28
N ASN A 210 83.95 -11.09 -22.95
CA ASN A 210 84.17 -11.75 -24.25
C ASN A 210 84.56 -10.76 -25.35
N LYS A 211 83.94 -9.57 -25.37
CA LYS A 211 84.31 -8.48 -26.28
C LYS A 211 85.77 -8.04 -26.08
N THR A 212 86.18 -7.86 -24.82
CA THR A 212 87.56 -7.51 -24.45
C THR A 212 88.55 -8.62 -24.84
N ALA A 213 88.19 -9.89 -24.64
CA ALA A 213 89.03 -11.03 -24.99
C ALA A 213 89.25 -11.18 -26.50
N ILE A 214 88.22 -10.88 -27.31
CA ILE A 214 88.29 -10.84 -28.78
C ILE A 214 89.21 -9.71 -29.25
N GLU A 215 89.14 -8.53 -28.62
CA GLU A 215 90.01 -7.38 -28.92
C GLU A 215 91.50 -7.65 -28.59
N THR A 216 91.80 -8.53 -27.63
CA THR A 216 93.19 -8.85 -27.22
C THR A 216 93.87 -10.02 -27.94
N LYS A 217 93.18 -10.78 -28.81
CA LYS A 217 93.72 -11.97 -29.50
C LYS A 217 94.11 -11.77 -30.98
N ALA A 218 94.08 -10.55 -31.50
CA ALA A 218 94.52 -10.26 -32.86
C ALA A 218 96.06 -10.10 -32.92
N ASP A 219 96.77 -11.23 -33.06
CA ASP A 219 98.22 -11.23 -33.27
C ASP A 219 98.62 -10.74 -34.67
N LYS A 220 99.67 -9.92 -34.67
CA LYS A 220 100.20 -9.06 -35.73
C LYS A 220 101.03 -9.80 -36.81
N ALA A 221 100.65 -11.03 -37.20
CA ALA A 221 101.43 -11.83 -38.16
C ALA A 221 100.70 -12.15 -39.49
N ASP A 222 99.38 -12.02 -39.56
CA ASP A 222 98.62 -12.51 -40.73
C ASP A 222 98.35 -11.46 -41.83
N PHE A 223 98.91 -10.26 -41.71
CA PHE A 223 98.69 -9.17 -42.67
C PHE A 223 99.67 -9.15 -43.86
N GLU A 224 100.74 -9.96 -43.86
CA GLU A 224 101.74 -9.97 -44.93
C GLU A 224 101.47 -11.02 -46.04
N GLU A 225 100.63 -12.02 -45.77
CA GLU A 225 100.20 -13.01 -46.76
C GLU A 225 98.94 -12.56 -47.54
N LEU A 226 98.10 -11.70 -46.94
CA LEU A 226 96.93 -11.11 -47.61
C LEU A 226 97.30 -10.19 -48.80
N ALA A 227 98.45 -9.54 -48.75
CA ALA A 227 98.90 -8.61 -49.79
C ALA A 227 99.26 -9.31 -51.12
N LYS A 228 99.67 -10.60 -51.08
CA LYS A 228 99.88 -11.41 -52.29
C LYS A 228 98.57 -11.94 -52.87
N TYR A 229 97.59 -12.24 -52.02
CA TYR A 229 96.26 -12.70 -52.44
C TYR A 229 95.46 -11.60 -53.15
N THR A 230 95.58 -10.34 -52.72
CA THR A 230 94.90 -9.20 -53.36
C THR A 230 95.40 -8.93 -54.79
N ALA A 231 96.66 -9.24 -55.10
CA ALA A 231 97.22 -9.06 -56.45
C ALA A 231 96.71 -10.11 -57.46
N ASP A 232 96.53 -11.37 -57.04
CA ASP A 232 95.97 -12.44 -57.88
C ASP A 232 94.44 -12.30 -58.06
N MET A 233 93.73 -11.75 -57.06
CA MET A 233 92.31 -11.40 -57.16
C MET A 233 92.05 -10.30 -58.20
N GLY A 234 92.93 -9.31 -58.33
CA GLY A 234 92.77 -8.24 -59.33
C GLY A 234 92.78 -8.75 -60.78
N LYS A 235 93.50 -9.83 -61.06
CA LYS A 235 93.55 -10.45 -62.39
C LYS A 235 92.31 -11.31 -62.67
N LYS A 236 91.82 -12.05 -61.67
CA LYS A 236 90.56 -12.82 -61.77
C LYS A 236 89.32 -11.93 -61.86
N VAL A 237 89.31 -10.76 -61.23
CA VAL A 237 88.18 -9.81 -61.28
C VAL A 237 88.02 -9.21 -62.67
N ASN A 238 89.10 -8.99 -63.42
CA ASN A 238 89.02 -8.54 -64.81
C ASN A 238 88.53 -9.65 -65.75
N ASP A 239 88.95 -10.89 -65.54
CA ASP A 239 88.45 -12.05 -66.31
C ASP A 239 86.94 -12.31 -66.00
N ILE A 240 86.50 -12.08 -64.76
CA ILE A 240 85.08 -12.12 -64.36
C ILE A 240 84.31 -10.91 -64.94
N GLY A 241 84.93 -9.75 -65.09
CA GLY A 241 84.28 -8.56 -65.69
C GLY A 241 83.88 -8.78 -67.15
N ASP A 242 84.72 -9.46 -67.92
CA ASP A 242 84.43 -9.85 -69.31
C ASP A 242 83.36 -10.95 -69.37
N GLU A 243 83.37 -11.90 -68.43
CA GLU A 243 82.37 -12.98 -68.32
C GLU A 243 81.00 -12.46 -67.80
N VAL A 244 80.99 -11.46 -66.91
CA VAL A 244 79.80 -10.74 -66.41
C VAL A 244 79.18 -9.89 -67.51
N THR A 245 79.98 -9.31 -68.41
CA THR A 245 79.46 -8.60 -69.58
C THR A 245 78.78 -9.56 -70.55
N ALA A 246 79.38 -10.74 -70.81
CA ALA A 246 78.76 -11.79 -71.63
C ALA A 246 77.50 -12.40 -70.97
N LEU A 247 77.49 -12.56 -69.65
CA LEU A 247 76.32 -12.98 -68.87
C LEU A 247 75.23 -11.91 -68.83
N SER A 248 75.59 -10.63 -68.78
CA SER A 248 74.65 -9.51 -68.86
C SER A 248 73.97 -9.47 -70.22
N ASP A 249 74.70 -9.69 -71.31
CA ASP A 249 74.12 -9.77 -72.66
C ASP A 249 73.24 -11.01 -72.86
N ALA A 250 73.65 -12.16 -72.30
CA ALA A 250 72.83 -13.38 -72.28
C ALA A 250 71.58 -13.23 -71.39
N THR A 251 71.69 -12.51 -70.27
CA THR A 251 70.58 -12.23 -69.36
C THR A 251 69.62 -11.24 -69.98
N ASN A 252 70.09 -10.20 -70.66
CA ASN A 252 69.23 -9.27 -71.41
C ASN A 252 68.54 -9.96 -72.60
N ALA A 253 69.21 -10.89 -73.28
CA ALA A 253 68.58 -11.71 -74.32
C ALA A 253 67.54 -12.69 -73.74
N ALA A 254 67.78 -13.25 -72.55
CA ALA A 254 66.83 -14.10 -71.84
C ALA A 254 65.63 -13.32 -71.29
N ILE A 255 65.85 -12.10 -70.76
CA ILE A 255 64.80 -11.18 -70.32
C ILE A 255 63.95 -10.77 -71.53
N THR A 256 64.55 -10.45 -72.68
CA THR A 256 63.80 -10.12 -73.90
C THR A 256 62.96 -11.32 -74.40
N ARG A 257 63.45 -12.56 -74.21
CA ARG A 257 62.70 -13.79 -74.50
C ARG A 257 61.57 -14.02 -73.52
N HIS A 258 61.81 -13.83 -72.21
CA HIS A 258 60.79 -13.93 -71.18
C HIS A 258 59.73 -12.85 -71.31
N ASP A 259 60.08 -11.62 -71.66
CA ASP A 259 59.12 -10.55 -71.95
C ASP A 259 58.26 -10.91 -73.17
N LYS A 260 58.86 -11.52 -74.20
CA LYS A 260 58.11 -12.07 -75.34
C LYS A 260 57.21 -13.24 -74.94
N ASP A 261 57.68 -14.15 -74.09
CA ASP A 261 56.89 -15.27 -73.58
C ASP A 261 55.76 -14.78 -72.65
N ILE A 262 55.97 -13.72 -71.87
CA ILE A 262 54.95 -13.04 -71.04
C ILE A 262 53.90 -12.37 -71.94
N ILE A 263 54.30 -11.73 -73.04
CA ILE A 263 53.37 -11.16 -74.02
C ILE A 263 52.59 -12.26 -74.75
N ASP A 264 53.25 -13.36 -75.14
CA ASP A 264 52.61 -14.49 -75.81
C ASP A 264 51.67 -15.26 -74.86
N LEU A 265 52.02 -15.37 -73.55
CA LEU A 265 51.13 -15.87 -72.48
C LEU A 265 49.97 -14.92 -72.19
N ALA A 266 50.19 -13.60 -72.21
CA ALA A 266 49.13 -12.61 -72.08
C ALA A 266 48.15 -12.65 -73.26
N GLN A 267 48.65 -12.86 -74.49
CA GLN A 267 47.81 -13.10 -75.67
C GLN A 267 47.08 -14.45 -75.61
N ALA A 268 47.68 -15.50 -75.05
CA ALA A 268 47.01 -16.78 -74.79
C ALA A 268 45.93 -16.64 -73.70
N GLY A 269 46.18 -15.84 -72.66
CA GLY A 269 45.19 -15.47 -71.64
C GLY A 269 44.04 -14.63 -72.19
N LEU A 270 44.31 -13.73 -73.15
CA LEU A 270 43.29 -12.97 -73.86
C LEU A 270 42.40 -13.90 -74.69
N LYS A 271 42.99 -14.84 -75.44
CA LYS A 271 42.24 -15.88 -76.18
C LYS A 271 41.44 -16.82 -75.28
N ALA A 272 41.97 -17.16 -74.09
CA ALA A 272 41.23 -17.93 -73.10
C ALA A 272 40.05 -17.13 -72.49
N THR A 273 40.21 -15.81 -72.33
CA THR A 273 39.15 -14.90 -71.88
C THR A 273 38.07 -14.74 -72.96
N GLU A 274 38.45 -14.63 -74.23
CA GLU A 274 37.51 -14.63 -75.37
C GLU A 274 36.75 -15.97 -75.48
N ALA A 275 37.40 -17.09 -75.21
CA ALA A 275 36.75 -18.41 -75.16
C ALA A 275 35.81 -18.56 -73.94
N LEU A 276 36.17 -17.99 -72.79
CA LEU A 276 35.29 -17.95 -71.61
C LEU A 276 34.08 -17.03 -71.83
N GLU A 277 34.24 -15.92 -72.55
CA GLU A 277 33.13 -15.02 -72.92
C GLU A 277 32.22 -15.63 -73.98
N ALA A 278 32.76 -16.40 -74.92
CA ALA A 278 31.97 -17.23 -75.83
C ALA A 278 31.18 -18.31 -75.07
N ASN A 279 31.83 -19.03 -74.16
CA ASN A 279 31.14 -19.99 -73.28
C ASN A 279 30.10 -19.32 -72.38
N ARG A 280 30.32 -18.08 -71.93
CA ARG A 280 29.35 -17.30 -71.16
C ARG A 280 28.12 -16.96 -72.01
N LYS A 281 28.33 -16.52 -73.25
CA LYS A 281 27.23 -16.30 -74.22
C LYS A 281 26.48 -17.60 -74.54
N ASP A 282 27.18 -18.72 -74.67
CA ASP A 282 26.54 -20.03 -74.87
C ASP A 282 25.79 -20.49 -73.63
N ILE A 283 26.29 -20.22 -72.42
CA ILE A 283 25.58 -20.46 -71.16
C ILE A 283 24.34 -19.57 -71.06
N ASP A 284 24.42 -18.29 -71.44
CA ASP A 284 23.26 -17.38 -71.44
C ASP A 284 22.23 -17.77 -72.51
N ALA A 285 22.67 -18.22 -73.69
CA ALA A 285 21.80 -18.78 -74.73
C ALA A 285 21.15 -20.10 -74.29
N ASN A 286 21.90 -20.97 -73.60
CA ASN A 286 21.36 -22.19 -72.99
C ASN A 286 20.42 -21.87 -71.83
N LYS A 287 20.67 -20.82 -71.05
CA LYS A 287 19.79 -20.34 -69.99
C LYS A 287 18.47 -19.82 -70.57
N GLN A 288 18.53 -19.10 -71.68
CA GLN A 288 17.34 -18.68 -72.43
C GLN A 288 16.62 -19.88 -73.06
N GLY A 289 17.35 -20.85 -73.61
CA GLY A 289 16.80 -22.11 -74.11
C GLY A 289 16.14 -22.96 -73.02
N ILE A 290 16.66 -22.94 -71.79
CA ILE A 290 16.05 -23.56 -70.61
C ILE A 290 14.78 -22.81 -70.18
N VAL A 291 14.75 -21.48 -70.27
CA VAL A 291 13.53 -20.68 -70.01
C VAL A 291 12.46 -20.94 -71.08
N ASP A 292 12.85 -21.09 -72.34
CA ASP A 292 11.94 -21.42 -73.44
C ASP A 292 11.46 -22.89 -73.35
N LEU A 293 12.32 -23.82 -72.94
CA LEU A 293 11.97 -25.20 -72.58
C LEU A 293 11.05 -25.25 -71.35
N ALA A 294 11.22 -24.38 -70.35
CA ALA A 294 10.34 -24.29 -69.18
C ALA A 294 8.94 -23.78 -69.56
N LYS A 295 8.84 -22.82 -70.48
CA LYS A 295 7.56 -22.41 -71.09
C LYS A 295 6.93 -23.53 -71.92
N GLY A 296 7.73 -24.28 -72.67
CA GLY A 296 7.28 -25.49 -73.36
C GLY A 296 6.82 -26.59 -72.41
N LEU A 297 7.49 -26.75 -71.27
CA LEU A 297 7.13 -27.71 -70.21
C LEU A 297 5.84 -27.29 -69.50
N GLN A 298 5.54 -26.00 -69.40
CA GLN A 298 4.31 -25.49 -68.82
C GLN A 298 3.10 -25.72 -69.74
N LEU A 299 3.27 -25.56 -71.05
CA LEU A 299 2.28 -25.95 -72.07
C LEU A 299 2.13 -27.48 -72.18
N ALA A 300 3.20 -28.24 -71.96
CA ALA A 300 3.17 -29.71 -71.89
C ALA A 300 2.56 -30.22 -70.56
N ALA A 301 2.71 -29.49 -69.45
CA ALA A 301 2.10 -29.82 -68.16
C ALA A 301 0.57 -29.63 -68.20
N GLU A 302 0.07 -28.61 -68.91
CA GLU A 302 -1.36 -28.44 -69.20
C GLU A 302 -1.89 -29.60 -70.06
N ALA A 303 -1.13 -30.07 -71.06
CA ALA A 303 -1.47 -31.26 -71.85
C ALA A 303 -1.33 -32.61 -71.08
N VAL A 304 -0.42 -32.69 -70.10
CA VAL A 304 -0.20 -33.86 -69.24
C VAL A 304 -1.29 -33.95 -68.16
N GLU A 305 -1.82 -32.84 -67.66
CA GLU A 305 -2.95 -32.84 -66.72
C GLU A 305 -4.25 -33.27 -67.40
N ASP A 306 -4.42 -32.97 -68.70
CA ASP A 306 -5.52 -33.50 -69.52
C ASP A 306 -5.32 -34.99 -69.85
N ASN A 307 -4.10 -35.43 -70.18
CA ASN A 307 -3.78 -36.86 -70.31
C ASN A 307 -3.88 -37.61 -68.98
N ARG A 308 -3.66 -36.97 -67.83
CA ARG A 308 -3.81 -37.56 -66.49
C ARG A 308 -5.27 -37.91 -66.19
N LYS A 309 -6.22 -37.06 -66.63
CA LYS A 309 -7.66 -37.34 -66.57
C LYS A 309 -8.07 -38.50 -67.50
N GLU A 310 -7.40 -38.69 -68.64
CA GLU A 310 -7.57 -39.88 -69.51
C GLU A 310 -6.87 -41.14 -68.94
N ILE A 311 -5.74 -40.98 -68.25
CA ILE A 311 -5.00 -42.06 -67.58
C ILE A 311 -5.74 -42.55 -66.33
N ASP A 312 -6.40 -41.69 -65.57
CA ASP A 312 -7.25 -42.09 -64.44
C ASP A 312 -8.50 -42.88 -64.89
N ALA A 313 -9.00 -42.64 -66.12
CA ALA A 313 -10.02 -43.45 -66.77
C ALA A 313 -9.48 -44.81 -67.28
N ASN A 314 -8.22 -44.87 -67.71
CA ASN A 314 -7.54 -46.12 -68.13
C ASN A 314 -6.98 -46.93 -66.95
N LYS A 315 -6.72 -46.30 -65.81
CA LYS A 315 -6.28 -46.90 -64.55
C LYS A 315 -7.39 -47.71 -63.88
N ALA A 316 -8.65 -47.32 -64.08
CA ALA A 316 -9.83 -48.13 -63.71
C ALA A 316 -9.98 -49.42 -64.56
N ALA A 317 -9.27 -49.54 -65.69
CA ALA A 317 -9.31 -50.71 -66.59
C ALA A 317 -8.12 -51.68 -66.41
N ILE A 318 -7.08 -51.30 -65.65
CA ILE A 318 -5.84 -52.08 -65.46
C ILE A 318 -5.68 -52.50 -63.98
N GLU A 319 -6.78 -52.55 -63.23
CA GLU A 319 -6.86 -53.20 -61.91
C GLU A 319 -7.18 -54.71 -62.03
N THR A 320 -6.75 -55.34 -63.12
CA THR A 320 -6.87 -56.79 -63.35
C THR A 320 -5.58 -57.36 -63.96
N LYS A 321 -4.55 -57.55 -63.11
CA LYS A 321 -3.73 -58.77 -62.99
C LYS A 321 -2.29 -58.51 -62.50
N ALA A 322 -1.98 -59.24 -61.43
CA ALA A 322 -0.70 -59.85 -61.07
C ALA A 322 0.45 -58.98 -60.50
N ASP A 323 0.61 -59.07 -59.17
CA ASP A 323 1.70 -59.74 -58.41
C ASP A 323 3.17 -59.53 -58.87
N LYS A 324 3.99 -58.83 -58.05
CA LYS A 324 4.81 -59.29 -56.90
C LYS A 324 6.13 -59.97 -57.29
N ALA A 325 7.25 -59.36 -56.91
CA ALA A 325 8.28 -59.98 -56.03
C ALA A 325 9.63 -59.23 -56.03
N ASP A 326 9.71 -57.97 -55.59
CA ASP A 326 11.00 -57.32 -55.23
C ASP A 326 10.81 -56.17 -54.22
N PHE A 327 10.09 -56.41 -53.12
CA PHE A 327 9.83 -55.39 -52.09
C PHE A 327 10.12 -55.83 -50.64
N GLU A 328 10.75 -56.98 -50.43
CA GLU A 328 10.95 -57.54 -49.08
C GLU A 328 12.12 -56.91 -48.30
N GLU A 329 13.06 -56.22 -48.97
CA GLU A 329 14.18 -55.52 -48.31
C GLU A 329 13.90 -54.02 -48.11
N LEU A 330 13.06 -53.42 -48.96
CA LEU A 330 12.50 -52.08 -48.78
C LEU A 330 11.47 -52.00 -47.63
N ALA A 331 10.78 -53.11 -47.34
CA ALA A 331 9.79 -53.20 -46.26
C ALA A 331 10.41 -52.98 -44.86
N LYS A 332 11.62 -53.49 -44.59
CA LYS A 332 12.26 -53.36 -43.28
C LYS A 332 12.81 -51.95 -42.98
N TYR A 333 13.23 -51.22 -44.01
CA TYR A 333 13.62 -49.81 -43.88
C TYR A 333 12.40 -48.90 -43.72
N THR A 334 11.30 -49.25 -44.42
CA THR A 334 10.01 -48.55 -44.32
C THR A 334 9.36 -48.75 -42.95
N ASP A 335 9.46 -49.93 -42.32
CA ASP A 335 8.89 -50.19 -40.98
C ASP A 335 9.58 -49.40 -39.85
N ASN A 336 10.90 -49.18 -39.92
CA ASN A 336 11.64 -48.37 -38.94
C ASN A 336 11.42 -46.87 -39.11
N MET A 337 11.30 -46.39 -40.35
CA MET A 337 10.83 -45.04 -40.67
C MET A 337 9.37 -44.85 -40.23
N GLY A 338 8.52 -45.84 -40.46
CA GLY A 338 7.10 -45.83 -40.08
C GLY A 338 6.87 -45.70 -38.59
N LYS A 339 7.69 -46.36 -37.75
CA LYS A 339 7.64 -46.16 -36.28
C LYS A 339 8.01 -44.73 -35.86
N LYS A 340 9.11 -44.16 -36.38
CA LYS A 340 9.49 -42.77 -36.07
C LYS A 340 8.47 -41.75 -36.58
N VAL A 341 7.87 -41.99 -37.74
CA VAL A 341 6.82 -41.14 -38.31
C VAL A 341 5.51 -41.27 -37.52
N ASN A 342 5.20 -42.45 -36.99
CA ASN A 342 4.04 -42.65 -36.12
C ASN A 342 4.24 -42.05 -34.73
N ASP A 343 5.44 -42.12 -34.15
CA ASP A 343 5.73 -41.47 -32.85
C ASP A 343 5.63 -39.93 -32.98
N ILE A 344 6.13 -39.36 -34.09
CA ILE A 344 5.94 -37.93 -34.41
C ILE A 344 4.47 -37.63 -34.74
N GLY A 345 3.77 -38.54 -35.41
CA GLY A 345 2.35 -38.41 -35.74
C GLY A 345 1.45 -38.41 -34.50
N ASP A 346 1.75 -39.25 -33.52
CA ASP A 346 1.03 -39.33 -32.24
C ASP A 346 1.31 -38.08 -31.38
N GLU A 347 2.54 -37.56 -31.39
CA GLU A 347 2.91 -36.32 -30.69
C GLU A 347 2.29 -35.08 -31.35
N VAL A 348 2.25 -35.03 -32.68
CA VAL A 348 1.55 -33.99 -33.47
C VAL A 348 0.03 -34.08 -33.29
N THR A 349 -0.53 -35.29 -33.19
CA THR A 349 -1.96 -35.50 -32.92
C THR A 349 -2.31 -35.08 -31.49
N ALA A 350 -1.47 -35.39 -30.50
CA ALA A 350 -1.65 -34.94 -29.12
C ALA A 350 -1.55 -33.40 -29.00
N LEU A 351 -0.64 -32.76 -29.73
CA LEU A 351 -0.56 -31.29 -29.82
C LEU A 351 -1.77 -30.69 -30.54
N SER A 352 -2.25 -31.34 -31.61
CA SER A 352 -3.45 -30.93 -32.34
C SER A 352 -4.73 -31.06 -31.50
N ASP A 353 -4.86 -32.14 -30.73
CA ASP A 353 -5.99 -32.38 -29.83
C ASP A 353 -5.95 -31.42 -28.63
N ALA A 354 -4.77 -31.16 -28.08
CA ALA A 354 -4.58 -30.15 -27.02
C ALA A 354 -4.91 -28.73 -27.53
N THR A 355 -4.51 -28.41 -28.76
CA THR A 355 -4.83 -27.12 -29.40
C THR A 355 -6.33 -27.00 -29.69
N SER A 356 -6.95 -28.07 -30.20
CA SER A 356 -8.41 -28.11 -30.47
C SER A 356 -9.23 -28.03 -29.18
N ALA A 357 -8.78 -28.66 -28.10
CA ALA A 357 -9.39 -28.54 -26.78
C ALA A 357 -9.25 -27.13 -26.18
N ALA A 358 -8.10 -26.48 -26.37
CA ALA A 358 -7.89 -25.09 -25.97
C ALA A 358 -8.77 -24.12 -26.76
N ILE A 359 -8.90 -24.31 -28.07
CA ILE A 359 -9.80 -23.53 -28.94
C ILE A 359 -11.26 -23.71 -28.49
N THR A 360 -11.69 -24.95 -28.23
CA THR A 360 -13.06 -25.24 -27.74
C THR A 360 -13.33 -24.58 -26.37
N ARG A 361 -12.32 -24.50 -25.50
CA ARG A 361 -12.42 -23.83 -24.20
C ARG A 361 -12.55 -22.31 -24.38
N HIS A 362 -11.73 -21.72 -25.23
CA HIS A 362 -11.82 -20.30 -25.56
C HIS A 362 -13.15 -19.96 -26.23
N ASP A 363 -13.66 -20.79 -27.14
CA ASP A 363 -14.98 -20.58 -27.75
C ASP A 363 -16.10 -20.65 -26.70
N LYS A 364 -16.00 -21.57 -25.74
CA LYS A 364 -16.93 -21.63 -24.60
C LYS A 364 -16.84 -20.39 -23.72
N ASP A 365 -15.64 -19.92 -23.40
CA ASP A 365 -15.43 -18.72 -22.60
C ASP A 365 -15.96 -17.47 -23.32
N ILE A 366 -15.80 -17.37 -24.64
CA ILE A 366 -16.37 -16.30 -25.48
C ILE A 366 -17.90 -16.34 -25.45
N VAL A 367 -18.52 -17.53 -25.54
CA VAL A 367 -19.98 -17.68 -25.45
C VAL A 367 -20.48 -17.32 -24.05
N ASP A 368 -19.80 -17.76 -23.00
CA ASP A 368 -20.19 -17.47 -21.61
C ASP A 368 -20.06 -15.95 -21.31
N LEU A 369 -19.02 -15.28 -21.85
CA LEU A 369 -18.86 -13.81 -21.81
C LEU A 369 -19.95 -13.08 -22.60
N ALA A 370 -20.30 -13.55 -23.80
CA ALA A 370 -21.39 -12.97 -24.59
C ALA A 370 -22.75 -13.12 -23.88
N GLN A 371 -22.98 -14.25 -23.22
CA GLN A 371 -24.20 -14.53 -22.47
C GLN A 371 -24.29 -13.69 -21.17
N ALA A 372 -23.16 -13.42 -20.53
CA ALA A 372 -23.07 -12.47 -19.42
C ALA A 372 -23.37 -11.03 -19.87
N GLY A 373 -22.85 -10.62 -21.04
CA GLY A 373 -23.16 -9.32 -21.65
C GLY A 373 -24.65 -9.16 -22.01
N LEU A 374 -25.30 -10.23 -22.50
CA LEU A 374 -26.73 -10.24 -22.78
C LEU A 374 -27.57 -10.06 -21.51
N LYS A 375 -27.24 -10.77 -20.42
CA LYS A 375 -27.90 -10.60 -19.12
C LYS A 375 -27.74 -9.20 -18.53
N ALA A 376 -26.56 -8.60 -18.70
CA ALA A 376 -26.33 -7.21 -18.28
C ALA A 376 -27.20 -6.22 -19.08
N THR A 377 -27.38 -6.48 -20.39
CA THR A 377 -28.24 -5.67 -21.26
C THR A 377 -29.73 -5.83 -20.89
N GLU A 378 -30.17 -7.05 -20.59
CA GLU A 378 -31.53 -7.32 -20.11
C GLU A 378 -31.83 -6.63 -18.77
N ALA A 379 -30.87 -6.59 -17.84
CA ALA A 379 -30.99 -5.89 -16.57
C ALA A 379 -31.06 -4.36 -16.75
N LEU A 380 -30.28 -3.80 -17.67
CA LEU A 380 -30.34 -2.37 -18.00
C LEU A 380 -31.68 -1.99 -18.64
N GLU A 381 -32.24 -2.84 -19.50
CA GLU A 381 -33.56 -2.61 -20.11
C GLU A 381 -34.71 -2.74 -19.10
N ALA A 382 -34.59 -3.64 -18.12
CA ALA A 382 -35.53 -3.74 -17.00
C ALA A 382 -35.50 -2.46 -16.14
N ASN A 383 -34.31 -2.00 -15.75
CA ASN A 383 -34.16 -0.74 -15.01
C ASN A 383 -34.70 0.46 -15.80
N ARG A 384 -34.53 0.48 -17.14
CA ARG A 384 -35.09 1.52 -18.00
C ARG A 384 -36.63 1.51 -17.96
N LYS A 385 -37.26 0.34 -18.04
CA LYS A 385 -38.73 0.21 -17.92
C LYS A 385 -39.24 0.66 -16.55
N ASP A 386 -38.53 0.35 -15.48
CA ASP A 386 -38.90 0.80 -14.13
C ASP A 386 -38.78 2.32 -13.99
N ILE A 387 -37.74 2.93 -14.59
CA ILE A 387 -37.60 4.39 -14.67
C ILE A 387 -38.76 5.02 -15.45
N ASP A 388 -39.13 4.45 -16.59
CA ASP A 388 -40.26 4.95 -17.39
C ASP A 388 -41.61 4.80 -16.66
N ALA A 389 -41.81 3.68 -15.95
CA ALA A 389 -42.99 3.46 -15.12
C ALA A 389 -43.07 4.45 -13.93
N ASN A 390 -41.94 4.68 -13.25
CA ASN A 390 -41.84 5.66 -12.18
C ASN A 390 -42.08 7.09 -12.70
N LYS A 391 -41.57 7.42 -13.88
CA LYS A 391 -41.82 8.71 -14.55
C LYS A 391 -43.31 8.89 -14.84
N GLN A 392 -44.00 7.84 -15.31
CA GLN A 392 -45.44 7.88 -15.52
C GLN A 392 -46.21 8.01 -14.20
N GLY A 393 -45.80 7.31 -13.14
CA GLY A 393 -46.39 7.44 -11.80
C GLY A 393 -46.28 8.86 -11.23
N ILE A 394 -45.15 9.55 -11.47
CA ILE A 394 -44.97 10.96 -11.08
C ILE A 394 -45.92 11.87 -11.89
N VAL A 395 -46.10 11.62 -13.19
CA VAL A 395 -47.05 12.38 -14.03
C VAL A 395 -48.50 12.17 -13.56
N ASP A 396 -48.86 10.96 -13.17
CA ASP A 396 -50.21 10.66 -12.67
C ASP A 396 -50.47 11.27 -11.29
N LEU A 397 -49.47 11.26 -10.40
CA LEU A 397 -49.51 11.98 -9.12
C LEU A 397 -49.66 13.49 -9.31
N ALA A 398 -48.95 14.08 -10.28
CA ALA A 398 -49.07 15.50 -10.60
C ALA A 398 -50.47 15.86 -11.11
N LYS A 399 -51.07 15.02 -11.97
CA LYS A 399 -52.48 15.16 -12.40
C LYS A 399 -53.45 15.03 -11.22
N GLY A 400 -53.22 14.07 -10.32
CA GLY A 400 -54.02 13.89 -9.11
C GLY A 400 -53.99 15.11 -8.20
N LEU A 401 -52.81 15.72 -8.03
CA LEU A 401 -52.64 16.94 -7.25
C LEU A 401 -53.35 18.14 -7.90
N GLN A 402 -53.32 18.23 -9.23
CA GLN A 402 -54.00 19.28 -9.98
C GLN A 402 -55.52 19.14 -9.88
N LEU A 403 -56.07 17.93 -10.01
CA LEU A 403 -57.50 17.67 -9.79
C LEU A 403 -57.94 17.96 -8.35
N ALA A 404 -57.09 17.66 -7.36
CA ALA A 404 -57.35 18.00 -5.97
C ALA A 404 -57.36 19.53 -5.75
N ALA A 405 -56.45 20.26 -6.40
CA ALA A 405 -56.43 21.72 -6.36
C ALA A 405 -57.67 22.34 -7.02
N GLU A 406 -58.11 21.79 -8.17
CA GLU A 406 -59.36 22.20 -8.83
C GLU A 406 -60.58 21.93 -7.95
N ALA A 407 -60.66 20.78 -7.27
CA ALA A 407 -61.74 20.46 -6.33
C ALA A 407 -61.75 21.39 -5.10
N VAL A 408 -60.58 21.78 -4.57
CA VAL A 408 -60.48 22.75 -3.47
C VAL A 408 -60.95 24.13 -3.92
N GLU A 409 -60.60 24.55 -5.14
CA GLU A 409 -61.04 25.83 -5.70
C GLU A 409 -62.54 25.85 -6.01
N ASP A 410 -63.12 24.75 -6.46
CA ASP A 410 -64.56 24.64 -6.66
C ASP A 410 -65.32 24.61 -5.32
N ASN A 411 -64.81 23.91 -4.30
CA ASN A 411 -65.34 23.99 -2.94
C ASN A 411 -65.27 25.43 -2.38
N ARG A 412 -64.18 26.16 -2.68
CA ARG A 412 -64.06 27.58 -2.31
C ARG A 412 -65.13 28.44 -2.98
N LYS A 413 -65.38 28.24 -4.28
CA LYS A 413 -66.47 28.94 -4.99
C LYS A 413 -67.85 28.60 -4.43
N GLU A 414 -68.10 27.35 -4.03
CA GLU A 414 -69.35 26.97 -3.35
C GLU A 414 -69.48 27.62 -1.96
N ILE A 415 -68.38 27.71 -1.20
CA ILE A 415 -68.34 28.42 0.08
C ILE A 415 -68.64 29.91 -0.14
N ASP A 416 -68.06 30.54 -1.16
CA ASP A 416 -68.32 31.95 -1.48
C ASP A 416 -69.77 32.18 -1.95
N ALA A 417 -70.35 31.26 -2.72
CA ALA A 417 -71.76 31.28 -3.11
C ALA A 417 -72.70 31.10 -1.90
N ASN A 418 -72.36 30.18 -1.00
CA ASN A 418 -73.09 29.96 0.26
C ASN A 418 -72.97 31.19 1.19
N LYS A 419 -71.79 31.83 1.25
CA LYS A 419 -71.56 33.07 1.99
C LYS A 419 -72.44 34.20 1.47
N ALA A 420 -72.52 34.38 0.15
CA ALA A 420 -73.41 35.38 -0.47
C ALA A 420 -74.91 35.09 -0.23
N ALA A 421 -75.29 33.81 -0.17
CA ALA A 421 -76.66 33.39 0.17
C ALA A 421 -77.01 33.59 1.66
N ILE A 422 -76.02 33.53 2.55
CA ILE A 422 -76.17 33.79 3.98
C ILE A 422 -76.21 35.30 4.28
N GLU A 423 -75.38 36.10 3.60
CA GLU A 423 -75.38 37.58 3.71
C GLU A 423 -76.73 38.23 3.34
N THR A 424 -77.58 37.53 2.59
CA THR A 424 -78.91 38.03 2.19
C THR A 424 -80.05 37.65 3.16
N LYS A 425 -79.80 36.91 4.25
CA LYS A 425 -80.88 36.34 5.10
C LYS A 425 -80.76 36.35 6.64
N ALA A 426 -79.73 36.92 7.29
CA ALA A 426 -79.66 36.85 8.77
C ALA A 426 -79.11 38.10 9.49
N ASP A 427 -79.56 38.28 10.74
CA ASP A 427 -79.38 39.44 11.64
C ASP A 427 -77.95 39.67 12.17
N LYS A 428 -77.71 40.92 12.59
CA LYS A 428 -76.41 41.62 12.67
C LYS A 428 -75.52 41.34 13.90
N ALA A 429 -75.83 40.36 14.75
CA ALA A 429 -75.11 40.12 16.01
C ALA A 429 -74.10 38.96 15.98
N ASP A 430 -74.26 37.98 15.09
CA ASP A 430 -73.35 36.80 15.01
C ASP A 430 -72.12 37.03 14.11
N PHE A 431 -72.01 38.21 13.47
CA PHE A 431 -70.97 38.51 12.48
C PHE A 431 -69.61 38.90 13.10
N GLU A 432 -69.60 39.42 14.33
CA GLU A 432 -68.38 39.94 14.97
C GLU A 432 -67.48 38.84 15.59
N GLU A 433 -68.07 37.70 15.98
CA GLU A 433 -67.32 36.53 16.46
C GLU A 433 -66.82 35.67 15.27
N LEU A 434 -67.62 35.54 14.21
CA LEU A 434 -67.19 34.86 12.97
C LEU A 434 -66.07 35.62 12.23
N ALA A 435 -66.09 36.96 12.26
CA ALA A 435 -65.02 37.77 11.68
C ALA A 435 -63.68 37.55 12.39
N LYS A 436 -63.67 37.47 13.73
CA LYS A 436 -62.45 37.16 14.50
C LYS A 436 -61.95 35.74 14.24
N TYR A 437 -62.86 34.77 14.09
CA TYR A 437 -62.50 33.39 13.74
C TYR A 437 -61.91 33.31 12.32
N THR A 438 -62.45 34.07 11.38
CA THR A 438 -61.96 34.11 9.99
C THR A 438 -60.60 34.82 9.88
N ASP A 439 -60.37 35.90 10.63
CA ASP A 439 -59.06 36.56 10.70
C ASP A 439 -57.98 35.66 11.34
N ASN A 440 -58.34 34.90 12.39
CA ASN A 440 -57.42 33.92 12.99
C ASN A 440 -57.12 32.75 12.04
N MET A 441 -58.11 32.27 11.31
CA MET A 441 -57.93 31.25 10.28
C MET A 441 -57.07 31.77 9.12
N GLY A 442 -57.28 33.02 8.70
CA GLY A 442 -56.47 33.68 7.67
C GLY A 442 -55.00 33.81 8.07
N LYS A 443 -54.73 34.17 9.33
CA LYS A 443 -53.35 34.16 9.88
C LYS A 443 -52.75 32.76 9.87
N LYS A 444 -53.47 31.74 10.38
CA LYS A 444 -52.97 30.36 10.34
C LYS A 444 -52.69 29.85 8.92
N VAL A 445 -53.52 30.22 7.95
CA VAL A 445 -53.30 29.85 6.54
C VAL A 445 -52.06 30.53 5.98
N ASN A 446 -51.82 31.79 6.31
CA ASN A 446 -50.59 32.49 5.91
C ASN A 446 -49.35 31.91 6.60
N ASP A 447 -49.43 31.60 7.90
CA ASP A 447 -48.34 30.97 8.64
C ASP A 447 -47.98 29.60 8.00
N ILE A 448 -48.99 28.80 7.62
CA ILE A 448 -48.79 27.54 6.87
C ILE A 448 -48.18 27.81 5.48
N GLY A 449 -48.61 28.86 4.78
CA GLY A 449 -48.05 29.25 3.49
C GLY A 449 -46.57 29.65 3.56
N ASP A 450 -46.20 30.40 4.60
CA ASP A 450 -44.82 30.79 4.88
C ASP A 450 -43.97 29.56 5.23
N GLU A 451 -44.51 28.65 6.03
CA GLU A 451 -43.85 27.39 6.40
C GLU A 451 -43.64 26.46 5.19
N VAL A 452 -44.64 26.36 4.30
CA VAL A 452 -44.54 25.61 3.03
C VAL A 452 -43.50 26.24 2.09
N THR A 453 -43.43 27.57 2.03
CA THR A 453 -42.42 28.28 1.23
C THR A 453 -41.02 28.03 1.77
N ALA A 454 -40.83 28.13 3.09
CA ALA A 454 -39.56 27.81 3.74
C ALA A 454 -39.13 26.36 3.51
N LEU A 455 -40.07 25.41 3.53
CA LEU A 455 -39.79 24.01 3.22
C LEU A 455 -39.38 23.81 1.75
N SER A 456 -40.03 24.54 0.83
CA SER A 456 -39.71 24.50 -0.61
C SER A 456 -38.31 25.06 -0.88
N ASP A 457 -37.96 26.19 -0.25
CA ASP A 457 -36.64 26.81 -0.36
C ASP A 457 -35.54 25.91 0.23
N ALA A 458 -35.79 25.29 1.39
CA ALA A 458 -34.88 24.32 1.99
C ALA A 458 -34.67 23.09 1.09
N THR A 459 -35.75 22.61 0.46
CA THR A 459 -35.70 21.48 -0.47
C THR A 459 -34.90 21.82 -1.73
N ASN A 460 -35.13 23.01 -2.32
CA ASN A 460 -34.39 23.48 -3.49
C ASN A 460 -32.89 23.69 -3.18
N ALA A 461 -32.57 24.19 -1.98
CA ALA A 461 -31.19 24.31 -1.53
C ALA A 461 -30.51 22.95 -1.36
N ALA A 462 -31.23 21.94 -0.85
CA ALA A 462 -30.73 20.58 -0.74
C ALA A 462 -30.49 19.94 -2.11
N ILE A 463 -31.45 20.08 -3.05
CA ILE A 463 -31.30 19.62 -4.44
C ILE A 463 -30.07 20.26 -5.09
N THR A 464 -29.88 21.57 -4.93
CA THR A 464 -28.72 22.28 -5.49
C THR A 464 -27.39 21.77 -4.92
N ARG A 465 -27.33 21.44 -3.62
CA ARG A 465 -26.13 20.80 -3.05
C ARG A 465 -25.89 19.43 -3.63
N HIS A 466 -26.93 18.58 -3.72
CA HIS A 466 -26.78 17.25 -4.28
C HIS A 466 -26.34 17.28 -5.74
N ASP A 467 -26.87 18.20 -6.56
CA ASP A 467 -26.42 18.38 -7.94
C ASP A 467 -24.94 18.76 -8.00
N LYS A 468 -24.49 19.64 -7.10
CA LYS A 468 -23.08 20.00 -6.98
C LYS A 468 -22.23 18.80 -6.57
N ASP A 469 -22.65 18.03 -5.58
CA ASP A 469 -21.93 16.85 -5.10
C ASP A 469 -21.84 15.78 -6.21
N ILE A 470 -22.90 15.59 -7.01
CA ILE A 470 -22.90 14.69 -8.18
C ILE A 470 -21.89 15.15 -9.23
N VAL A 471 -21.81 16.44 -9.53
CA VAL A 471 -20.83 16.99 -10.48
C VAL A 471 -19.40 16.83 -9.96
N ASP A 472 -19.17 17.12 -8.68
CA ASP A 472 -17.85 16.98 -8.07
C ASP A 472 -17.41 15.49 -8.04
N LEU A 473 -18.33 14.56 -7.75
CA LEU A 473 -18.11 13.12 -7.84
C LEU A 473 -17.80 12.67 -9.28
N ALA A 474 -18.52 13.17 -10.28
CA ALA A 474 -18.25 12.86 -11.69
C ALA A 474 -16.87 13.34 -12.14
N GLN A 475 -16.45 14.54 -11.70
CA GLN A 475 -15.10 15.06 -11.96
C GLN A 475 -14.02 14.23 -11.24
N ALA A 476 -14.26 13.79 -10.01
CA ALA A 476 -13.37 12.89 -9.31
C ALA A 476 -13.22 11.54 -10.03
N GLY A 477 -14.33 10.98 -10.55
CA GLY A 477 -14.33 9.78 -11.38
C GLY A 477 -13.56 9.94 -12.69
N LEU A 478 -13.66 11.10 -13.34
CA LEU A 478 -12.88 11.41 -14.55
C LEU A 478 -11.38 11.43 -14.26
N LYS A 479 -10.95 12.12 -13.19
CA LYS A 479 -9.54 12.15 -12.74
C LYS A 479 -9.02 10.76 -12.38
N ALA A 480 -9.84 9.92 -11.72
CA ALA A 480 -9.48 8.54 -11.43
C ALA A 480 -9.27 7.71 -12.70
N THR A 481 -10.10 7.93 -13.72
CA THR A 481 -9.98 7.26 -15.03
C THR A 481 -8.70 7.71 -15.75
N GLU A 482 -8.37 9.00 -15.75
CA GLU A 482 -7.13 9.52 -16.31
C GLU A 482 -5.88 8.94 -15.61
N ALA A 483 -5.92 8.81 -14.28
CA ALA A 483 -4.85 8.18 -13.50
C ALA A 483 -4.70 6.68 -13.81
N LEU A 484 -5.81 5.96 -14.00
CA LEU A 484 -5.77 4.55 -14.39
C LEU A 484 -5.19 4.37 -15.80
N GLU A 485 -5.50 5.26 -16.74
CA GLU A 485 -4.92 5.22 -18.10
C GLU A 485 -3.43 5.58 -18.09
N ALA A 486 -3.00 6.51 -17.23
CA ALA A 486 -1.57 6.78 -17.02
C ALA A 486 -0.85 5.54 -16.46
N ASN A 487 -1.38 4.92 -15.41
CA ASN A 487 -0.85 3.68 -14.84
C ASN A 487 -0.81 2.55 -15.89
N ARG A 488 -1.82 2.43 -16.75
CA ARG A 488 -1.85 1.45 -17.85
C ARG A 488 -0.67 1.67 -18.81
N LYS A 489 -0.40 2.92 -19.20
CA LYS A 489 0.75 3.27 -20.05
C LYS A 489 2.09 2.98 -19.37
N ASP A 490 2.22 3.25 -18.07
CA ASP A 490 3.42 2.92 -17.30
C ASP A 490 3.64 1.41 -17.21
N ILE A 491 2.58 0.62 -17.03
CA ILE A 491 2.63 -0.85 -17.08
C ILE A 491 3.07 -1.32 -18.46
N ASP A 492 2.52 -0.76 -19.54
CA ASP A 492 2.91 -1.11 -20.91
C ASP A 492 4.39 -0.78 -21.17
N ALA A 493 4.88 0.36 -20.69
CA ALA A 493 6.29 0.75 -20.78
C ALA A 493 7.21 -0.17 -19.97
N ASN A 494 6.82 -0.51 -18.74
CA ASN A 494 7.56 -1.46 -17.90
C ASN A 494 7.59 -2.85 -18.54
N LYS A 495 6.49 -3.30 -19.14
CA LYS A 495 6.42 -4.57 -19.88
C LYS A 495 7.39 -4.58 -21.06
N ALA A 496 7.49 -3.48 -21.81
CA ALA A 496 8.46 -3.34 -22.89
C ALA A 496 9.91 -3.37 -22.38
N ALA A 497 10.20 -2.65 -21.29
CA ALA A 497 11.53 -2.64 -20.67
C ALA A 497 11.94 -4.03 -20.13
N ILE A 498 11.01 -4.78 -19.55
CA ILE A 498 11.25 -6.17 -19.13
C ILE A 498 11.56 -7.06 -20.32
N ALA A 499 10.84 -6.92 -21.43
CA ALA A 499 11.11 -7.69 -22.65
C ALA A 499 12.50 -7.37 -23.23
N GLU A 500 12.89 -6.09 -23.24
CA GLU A 500 14.23 -5.67 -23.68
C GLU A 500 15.33 -6.23 -22.76
N ASN A 501 15.15 -6.15 -21.44
CA ASN A 501 16.09 -6.71 -20.48
C ASN A 501 16.20 -8.23 -20.61
N THR A 502 15.09 -8.91 -20.89
CA THR A 502 15.07 -10.36 -21.14
C THR A 502 15.89 -10.70 -22.39
N ALA A 503 15.75 -9.93 -23.47
CA ALA A 503 16.54 -10.11 -24.69
C ALA A 503 18.04 -9.89 -24.43
N LYS A 504 18.41 -8.83 -23.70
CA LYS A 504 19.82 -8.54 -23.34
C LYS A 504 20.45 -9.62 -22.47
N LEU A 505 19.67 -10.23 -21.56
CA LEU A 505 20.15 -11.35 -20.75
C LEU A 505 20.46 -12.58 -21.61
N GLU A 506 19.65 -12.85 -22.64
CA GLU A 506 19.90 -13.99 -23.52
C GLU A 506 21.08 -13.74 -24.47
N GLU A 507 21.26 -12.51 -24.97
CA GLU A 507 22.50 -12.11 -25.65
C GLU A 507 23.74 -12.26 -24.75
N GLN A 508 23.65 -11.88 -23.47
CA GLN A 508 24.73 -12.09 -22.51
C GLN A 508 25.02 -13.57 -22.27
N LYS A 509 24.00 -14.42 -22.25
CA LYS A 509 24.16 -15.87 -22.09
C LYS A 509 24.90 -16.46 -23.30
N GLU A 510 24.52 -16.09 -24.52
CA GLU A 510 25.24 -16.49 -25.74
C GLU A 510 26.70 -16.01 -25.73
N ALA A 511 26.94 -14.76 -25.30
CA ALA A 511 28.29 -14.22 -25.15
C ALA A 511 29.12 -15.01 -24.11
N ASN A 512 28.52 -15.38 -22.98
CA ASN A 512 29.17 -16.18 -21.94
C ASN A 512 29.47 -17.61 -22.41
N GLU A 513 28.57 -18.23 -23.17
CA GLU A 513 28.84 -19.51 -23.84
C GLU A 513 30.01 -19.38 -24.82
N GLY A 514 30.07 -18.30 -25.59
CA GLY A 514 31.20 -17.97 -26.46
C GLY A 514 32.53 -17.83 -25.70
N PHE A 515 32.53 -17.12 -24.57
CA PHE A 515 33.72 -17.01 -23.71
C PHE A 515 34.14 -18.34 -23.11
N ASN A 516 33.19 -19.15 -22.63
CA ASN A 516 33.48 -20.47 -22.08
C ASN A 516 34.10 -21.40 -23.14
N ASN A 517 33.59 -21.36 -24.37
CA ASN A 517 34.17 -22.11 -25.49
C ASN A 517 35.58 -21.62 -25.84
N ALA A 518 35.83 -20.31 -25.81
CA ALA A 518 37.16 -19.75 -26.04
C ALA A 518 38.16 -20.14 -24.93
N ILE A 519 37.73 -20.15 -23.67
CA ILE A 519 38.52 -20.62 -22.53
C ILE A 519 38.88 -22.10 -22.70
N ALA A 520 37.91 -22.95 -23.07
CA ALA A 520 38.17 -24.37 -23.31
C ALA A 520 39.17 -24.58 -24.46
N SER A 521 39.06 -23.82 -25.55
CA SER A 521 40.02 -23.85 -26.65
C SER A 521 41.43 -23.42 -26.22
N LEU A 522 41.53 -22.36 -25.42
CA LEU A 522 42.81 -21.90 -24.87
C LEU A 522 43.44 -22.93 -23.95
N ASP A 523 42.65 -23.67 -23.17
CA ASP A 523 43.15 -24.72 -22.29
C ASP A 523 43.77 -25.89 -23.10
N GLU A 524 43.12 -26.29 -24.21
CA GLU A 524 43.68 -27.26 -25.17
C GLU A 524 44.96 -26.75 -25.85
N ASP A 525 45.00 -25.48 -26.24
CA ASP A 525 46.19 -24.85 -26.81
C ASP A 525 47.35 -24.82 -25.79
N ILE A 526 47.07 -24.49 -24.53
CA ILE A 526 48.06 -24.52 -23.43
C ILE A 526 48.58 -25.94 -23.20
N ILE A 527 47.72 -26.96 -23.23
CA ILE A 527 48.12 -28.37 -23.14
C ILE A 527 49.04 -28.74 -24.31
N THR A 528 48.70 -28.29 -25.51
CA THR A 528 49.49 -28.55 -26.72
C THR A 528 50.85 -27.86 -26.66
N LEU A 529 50.91 -26.61 -26.21
CA LEU A 529 52.15 -25.87 -25.98
C LEU A 529 53.03 -26.54 -24.93
N LYS A 530 52.47 -27.01 -23.80
CA LYS A 530 53.23 -27.77 -22.79
C LYS A 530 53.84 -29.05 -23.37
N LYS A 531 53.12 -29.77 -24.23
CA LYS A 531 53.66 -30.96 -24.92
C LYS A 531 54.77 -30.59 -25.91
N ALA A 532 54.62 -29.48 -26.62
CA ALA A 532 55.64 -28.97 -27.52
C ALA A 532 56.89 -28.51 -26.77
N ASP A 533 56.76 -27.85 -25.62
CA ASP A 533 57.88 -27.46 -24.76
C ASP A 533 58.61 -28.67 -24.18
N LEU A 534 57.89 -29.71 -23.77
CA LEU A 534 58.47 -31.00 -23.36
C LEU A 534 59.27 -31.63 -24.52
N ALA A 535 58.70 -31.67 -25.72
CA ALA A 535 59.38 -32.18 -26.91
C ALA A 535 60.58 -31.32 -27.31
N ALA A 536 60.50 -29.98 -27.14
CA ALA A 536 61.60 -29.06 -27.40
C ALA A 536 62.72 -29.21 -26.36
N ALA A 537 62.39 -29.45 -25.09
CA ALA A 537 63.36 -29.75 -24.05
C ALA A 537 64.08 -31.08 -24.30
N ASP A 538 63.35 -32.11 -24.74
CA ASP A 538 63.93 -33.39 -25.17
C ASP A 538 64.81 -33.23 -26.41
N ALA A 539 64.38 -32.43 -27.39
CA ALA A 539 65.16 -32.10 -28.59
C ALA A 539 66.41 -31.28 -28.26
N LEU A 540 66.35 -30.33 -27.31
CA LEU A 540 67.50 -29.58 -26.83
C LEU A 540 68.51 -30.49 -26.11
N LYS A 541 68.04 -31.51 -25.39
CA LYS A 541 68.89 -32.53 -24.78
C LYS A 541 69.55 -33.44 -25.81
N ALA A 542 68.81 -33.80 -26.87
CA ALA A 542 69.36 -34.51 -28.03
C ALA A 542 70.39 -33.65 -28.77
N HIS A 543 70.08 -32.39 -29.06
CA HIS A 543 71.00 -31.44 -29.66
C HIS A 543 72.22 -31.16 -28.79
N ARG A 544 72.11 -31.17 -27.45
CA ARG A 544 73.28 -31.10 -26.58
C ARG A 544 74.22 -32.30 -26.80
N THR A 545 73.64 -33.48 -26.95
CA THR A 545 74.36 -34.73 -27.28
C THR A 545 74.98 -34.65 -28.68
N ASP A 546 74.24 -34.14 -29.67
CA ASP A 546 74.72 -33.92 -31.03
C ASP A 546 75.79 -32.82 -31.09
N ILE A 547 75.70 -31.77 -30.27
CA ILE A 547 76.68 -30.70 -30.16
C ILE A 547 77.95 -31.24 -29.51
N ASP A 548 77.86 -32.11 -28.51
CA ASP A 548 79.03 -32.77 -27.93
C ASP A 548 79.67 -33.73 -28.96
N ALA A 549 78.87 -34.41 -29.79
CA ALA A 549 79.35 -35.25 -30.90
C ALA A 549 79.92 -34.42 -32.07
N ASN A 550 79.30 -33.28 -32.40
CA ASN A 550 79.74 -32.35 -33.43
C ASN A 550 80.97 -31.57 -32.98
N LYS A 551 81.12 -31.27 -31.68
CA LYS A 551 82.36 -30.72 -31.11
C LYS A 551 83.53 -31.69 -31.30
N ALA A 552 83.29 -32.99 -31.28
CA ALA A 552 84.26 -34.03 -31.64
C ALA A 552 84.44 -34.20 -33.17
N ALA A 553 83.40 -33.94 -33.98
CA ALA A 553 83.46 -34.07 -35.45
C ALA A 553 84.02 -32.82 -36.16
N ILE A 554 83.84 -31.63 -35.59
CA ILE A 554 84.41 -30.34 -36.06
C ILE A 554 85.94 -30.35 -35.90
N GLU A 555 86.48 -31.21 -35.04
CA GLU A 555 87.91 -31.52 -34.99
C GLU A 555 88.42 -32.19 -36.29
N THR A 556 87.54 -32.66 -37.21
CA THR A 556 87.95 -33.55 -38.32
C THR A 556 87.15 -33.49 -39.65
N LYS A 557 86.74 -32.31 -40.19
CA LYS A 557 86.80 -31.98 -41.66
C LYS A 557 85.88 -30.84 -42.10
N ALA A 558 86.41 -30.05 -43.03
CA ALA A 558 85.82 -28.87 -43.66
C ALA A 558 85.08 -29.15 -45.00
N ASP A 559 84.21 -28.19 -45.33
CA ASP A 559 83.86 -27.68 -46.68
C ASP A 559 82.88 -28.41 -47.63
N LYS A 560 81.64 -28.60 -47.18
CA LYS A 560 80.46 -28.60 -48.09
C LYS A 560 79.15 -28.03 -47.49
N THR A 561 79.19 -27.56 -46.24
CA THR A 561 78.04 -27.19 -45.38
C THR A 561 77.65 -25.70 -45.43
N ALA A 562 78.47 -24.83 -46.02
CA ALA A 562 78.25 -23.38 -45.98
C ALA A 562 77.08 -22.88 -46.87
N VAL A 563 76.63 -23.66 -47.85
CA VAL A 563 75.54 -23.26 -48.76
C VAL A 563 74.16 -23.67 -48.21
N GLU A 564 74.08 -24.77 -47.46
CA GLU A 564 72.82 -25.23 -46.85
C GLU A 564 72.47 -24.44 -45.56
N SER A 565 73.46 -23.97 -44.80
CA SER A 565 73.21 -23.21 -43.55
C SER A 565 72.59 -21.83 -43.81
N VAL A 566 72.95 -21.18 -44.91
CA VAL A 566 72.39 -19.87 -45.31
C VAL A 566 70.91 -20.00 -45.69
N ARG A 567 70.50 -21.13 -46.28
CA ARG A 567 69.10 -21.41 -46.60
C ARG A 567 68.24 -21.63 -45.35
N THR A 568 68.79 -22.30 -44.33
CA THR A 568 68.09 -22.53 -43.04
C THR A 568 67.92 -21.24 -42.24
N ILE A 569 68.96 -20.40 -42.17
CA ILE A 569 68.91 -19.09 -41.47
C ILE A 569 67.85 -18.17 -42.10
N ALA A 570 67.70 -18.18 -43.43
CA ALA A 570 66.70 -17.37 -44.12
C ALA A 570 65.24 -17.81 -43.79
N VAL A 571 64.99 -19.12 -43.68
CA VAL A 571 63.67 -19.66 -43.32
C VAL A 571 63.33 -19.37 -41.84
N GLU A 572 64.30 -19.46 -40.94
CA GLU A 572 64.13 -19.12 -39.52
C GLU A 572 63.90 -17.62 -39.30
N ALA A 573 64.58 -16.76 -40.07
CA ALA A 573 64.33 -15.33 -40.07
C ALA A 573 62.90 -14.99 -40.54
N GLN A 574 62.39 -15.68 -41.56
CA GLN A 574 61.02 -15.50 -42.05
C GLN A 574 59.97 -15.95 -41.02
N LYS A 575 60.23 -17.07 -40.31
CA LYS A 575 59.40 -17.56 -39.21
C LYS A 575 59.36 -16.59 -38.02
N SER A 576 60.53 -16.03 -37.68
CA SER A 576 60.66 -15.02 -36.62
C SER A 576 59.94 -13.71 -36.97
N ALA A 577 59.99 -13.29 -38.24
CA ALA A 577 59.24 -12.13 -38.72
C ALA A 577 57.71 -12.35 -38.68
N GLN A 578 57.24 -13.58 -38.97
CA GLN A 578 55.82 -13.94 -38.83
C GLN A 578 55.37 -13.97 -37.37
N ALA A 579 56.18 -14.50 -36.46
CA ALA A 579 55.91 -14.46 -35.02
C ALA A 579 55.85 -13.02 -34.49
N ALA A 580 56.77 -12.15 -34.92
CA ALA A 580 56.77 -10.74 -34.57
C ALA A 580 55.51 -10.01 -35.09
N LYS A 581 55.01 -10.36 -36.28
CA LYS A 581 53.75 -9.79 -36.82
C LYS A 581 52.53 -10.20 -35.99
N GLY A 582 52.46 -11.47 -35.57
CA GLY A 582 51.39 -11.96 -34.69
C GLY A 582 51.40 -11.27 -33.31
N ALA A 583 52.59 -11.06 -32.72
CA ALA A 583 52.73 -10.34 -31.46
C ALA A 583 52.27 -8.87 -31.55
N VAL A 584 52.50 -8.21 -32.70
CA VAL A 584 52.02 -6.84 -32.95
C VAL A 584 50.50 -6.78 -33.05
N GLU A 585 49.85 -7.73 -33.73
CA GLU A 585 48.38 -7.80 -33.80
C GLU A 585 47.76 -8.04 -32.42
N VAL A 586 48.35 -8.90 -31.59
CA VAL A 586 47.89 -9.14 -30.22
C VAL A 586 48.05 -7.90 -29.33
N ALA A 587 49.17 -7.19 -29.47
CA ALA A 587 49.40 -5.92 -28.76
C ALA A 587 48.40 -4.83 -29.19
N GLN A 588 48.05 -4.78 -30.47
CA GLN A 588 47.08 -3.82 -31.01
C GLN A 588 45.66 -4.11 -30.51
N LYS A 589 45.23 -5.36 -30.52
CA LYS A 589 43.96 -5.78 -29.90
C LYS A 589 43.90 -5.47 -28.41
N SER A 590 45.00 -5.72 -27.68
CA SER A 590 45.07 -5.41 -26.25
C SER A 590 44.95 -3.90 -25.98
N ALA A 591 45.53 -3.06 -26.84
CA ALA A 591 45.39 -1.60 -26.74
C ALA A 591 43.95 -1.13 -27.00
N GLU A 592 43.24 -1.73 -27.97
CA GLU A 592 41.82 -1.45 -28.24
C GLU A 592 40.93 -1.86 -27.06
N THR A 593 41.20 -3.02 -26.44
CA THR A 593 40.51 -3.44 -25.21
C THR A 593 40.77 -2.46 -24.07
N ALA A 594 42.01 -2.01 -23.86
CA ALA A 594 42.33 -1.04 -22.83
C ALA A 594 41.58 0.30 -23.03
N ASP A 595 41.46 0.80 -24.27
CA ASP A 595 40.70 2.01 -24.59
C ASP A 595 39.20 1.86 -24.32
N SER A 596 38.62 0.70 -24.66
CA SER A 596 37.23 0.38 -24.35
C SER A 596 36.96 0.36 -22.83
N HIS A 597 37.84 -0.27 -22.05
CA HIS A 597 37.75 -0.29 -20.60
C HIS A 597 37.88 1.11 -19.98
N ALA A 598 38.77 1.95 -20.51
CA ALA A 598 38.92 3.34 -20.07
C ALA A 598 37.64 4.16 -20.30
N LYS A 599 37.00 4.01 -21.47
CA LYS A 599 35.70 4.65 -21.78
C LYS A 599 34.57 4.17 -20.87
N ALA A 600 34.54 2.86 -20.58
CA ALA A 600 33.56 2.29 -19.65
C ALA A 600 33.74 2.84 -18.23
N ALA A 601 34.99 2.93 -17.75
CA ALA A 601 35.32 3.53 -16.46
C ALA A 601 34.93 5.02 -16.39
N GLN A 602 35.16 5.78 -17.47
CA GLN A 602 34.79 7.19 -17.55
C GLN A 602 33.26 7.39 -17.51
N THR A 603 32.52 6.50 -18.17
CA THR A 603 31.05 6.49 -18.14
C THR A 603 30.52 6.14 -16.73
N ALA A 604 31.13 5.16 -16.07
CA ALA A 604 30.78 4.80 -14.70
C ALA A 604 31.05 5.96 -13.71
N ALA A 605 32.18 6.65 -13.85
CA ALA A 605 32.51 7.82 -13.04
C ALA A 605 31.50 8.98 -13.24
N ALA A 606 31.06 9.23 -14.48
CA ALA A 606 30.05 10.25 -14.76
C ALA A 606 28.69 9.91 -14.11
N LYS A 607 28.24 8.65 -14.17
CA LYS A 607 27.01 8.20 -13.48
C LYS A 607 27.13 8.32 -11.95
N ALA A 608 28.30 8.00 -11.40
CA ALA A 608 28.55 8.16 -9.97
C ALA A 608 28.47 9.64 -9.55
N GLN A 609 29.00 10.55 -10.36
CA GLN A 609 28.90 11.99 -10.12
C GLN A 609 27.46 12.49 -10.17
N GLU A 610 26.66 12.05 -11.14
CA GLU A 610 25.24 12.42 -11.26
C GLU A 610 24.40 11.93 -10.05
N SER A 611 24.68 10.72 -9.55
CA SER A 611 24.09 10.24 -8.29
C SER A 611 24.55 11.05 -7.08
N ALA A 612 25.82 11.46 -7.02
CA ALA A 612 26.31 12.31 -5.94
C ALA A 612 25.63 13.69 -5.94
N ASP A 613 25.44 14.29 -7.11
CA ASP A 613 24.75 15.58 -7.27
C ASP A 613 23.27 15.46 -6.88
N THR A 614 22.61 14.37 -7.28
CA THR A 614 21.22 14.06 -6.89
C THR A 614 21.10 13.93 -5.37
N ASN A 615 22.00 13.19 -4.74
CA ASN A 615 22.03 13.03 -3.29
C ASN A 615 22.29 14.36 -2.57
N ALA A 616 23.15 15.23 -3.11
CA ALA A 616 23.40 16.54 -2.54
C ALA A 616 22.13 17.42 -2.52
N VAL A 617 21.33 17.38 -3.60
CA VAL A 617 20.04 18.10 -3.67
C VAL A 617 19.05 17.54 -2.64
N GLN A 618 18.95 16.22 -2.50
CA GLN A 618 18.08 15.59 -1.51
C GLN A 618 18.49 15.92 -0.07
N ILE A 619 19.79 15.94 0.22
CA ILE A 619 20.31 16.34 1.55
C ILE A 619 19.95 17.80 1.85
N ALA A 620 20.06 18.70 0.86
CA ALA A 620 19.67 20.10 1.04
C ALA A 620 18.15 20.24 1.32
N ALA A 621 17.32 19.47 0.62
CA ALA A 621 15.86 19.44 0.84
C ALA A 621 15.53 18.90 2.25
N ASN A 622 16.15 17.79 2.65
CA ASN A 622 15.96 17.20 3.98
C ASN A 622 16.43 18.15 5.09
N THR A 623 17.53 18.87 4.88
CA THR A 623 18.04 19.89 5.82
C THR A 623 16.99 20.99 6.04
N LYS A 624 16.38 21.48 4.96
CA LYS A 624 15.32 22.50 5.05
C LYS A 624 14.08 21.97 5.79
N GLN A 625 13.71 20.70 5.57
CA GLN A 625 12.58 20.08 6.27
C GLN A 625 12.86 19.90 7.77
N ILE A 626 14.09 19.54 8.14
CA ILE A 626 14.53 19.47 9.54
C ILE A 626 14.42 20.84 10.21
N ASP A 627 14.83 21.91 9.54
CA ASP A 627 14.73 23.28 10.08
C ASP A 627 13.27 23.71 10.31
N THR A 628 12.36 23.35 9.39
CA THR A 628 10.92 23.54 9.57
C THR A 628 10.41 22.76 10.78
N ASN A 629 10.71 21.46 10.85
CA ASN A 629 10.29 20.61 11.96
C ASN A 629 10.82 21.12 13.31
N LYS A 630 12.05 21.64 13.35
CA LYS A 630 12.63 22.27 14.54
C LYS A 630 11.84 23.48 15.00
N THR A 631 11.36 24.30 14.06
CA THR A 631 10.51 25.46 14.34
C THR A 631 9.15 25.03 14.89
N ASP A 632 8.53 24.02 14.28
CA ASP A 632 7.23 23.48 14.69
C ASP A 632 7.29 22.87 16.11
N ILE A 633 8.36 22.12 16.41
CA ILE A 633 8.58 21.57 17.76
C ILE A 633 8.69 22.68 18.80
N ALA A 634 9.40 23.77 18.50
CA ALA A 634 9.51 24.91 19.43
C ALA A 634 8.16 25.60 19.65
N ALA A 635 7.34 25.71 18.61
CA ALA A 635 5.97 26.24 18.72
C ALA A 635 5.08 25.33 19.58
N LEU A 636 5.14 24.01 19.37
CA LEU A 636 4.41 23.02 20.18
C LEU A 636 4.82 23.05 21.65
N GLN A 637 6.12 23.16 21.94
CA GLN A 637 6.60 23.31 23.32
C GLN A 637 6.03 24.56 24.00
N THR A 638 5.98 25.67 23.26
CA THR A 638 5.39 26.92 23.75
C THR A 638 3.90 26.76 24.05
N ALA A 639 3.14 26.19 23.11
CA ALA A 639 1.71 25.92 23.29
C ALA A 639 1.45 24.98 24.48
N ASN A 640 2.25 23.93 24.63
CA ASN A 640 2.12 23.00 25.75
C ASN A 640 2.42 23.68 27.10
N GLY A 641 3.40 24.59 27.14
CA GLY A 641 3.66 25.43 28.31
C GLY A 641 2.46 26.31 28.67
N GLN A 642 1.79 26.90 27.67
CA GLN A 642 0.58 27.70 27.88
C GLN A 642 -0.59 26.84 28.38
N HIS A 643 -0.79 25.66 27.82
CA HIS A 643 -1.81 24.72 28.27
C HIS A 643 -1.57 24.28 29.72
N ALA A 644 -0.33 23.93 30.08
CA ALA A 644 0.02 23.59 31.46
C ALA A 644 -0.30 24.73 32.44
N ALA A 645 0.02 25.98 32.08
CA ALA A 645 -0.34 27.15 32.86
C ALA A 645 -1.86 27.36 32.98
N GLY A 646 -2.60 27.13 31.88
CA GLY A 646 -4.06 27.17 31.85
C GLY A 646 -4.70 26.12 32.76
N ILE A 647 -4.21 24.88 32.71
CA ILE A 647 -4.63 23.77 33.57
C ILE A 647 -4.40 24.14 35.04
N ALA A 648 -3.20 24.61 35.40
CA ALA A 648 -2.90 25.02 36.78
C ALA A 648 -3.85 26.11 37.29
N LYS A 649 -4.19 27.10 36.45
CA LYS A 649 -5.16 28.15 36.78
C LYS A 649 -6.56 27.58 36.99
N ASN A 650 -6.99 26.64 36.15
CA ASN A 650 -8.28 25.99 36.28
C ASN A 650 -8.35 25.11 37.54
N SER A 651 -7.31 24.35 37.86
CA SER A 651 -7.21 23.59 39.11
C SER A 651 -7.37 24.50 40.34
N ALA A 652 -6.65 25.64 40.38
CA ALA A 652 -6.79 26.60 41.47
C ALA A 652 -8.20 27.19 41.59
N ARG A 653 -8.88 27.43 40.46
CA ARG A 653 -10.28 27.89 40.44
C ARG A 653 -11.23 26.82 40.96
N ILE A 654 -11.03 25.56 40.56
CA ILE A 654 -11.83 24.41 41.02
C ILE A 654 -11.66 24.24 42.53
N ASP A 655 -10.44 24.31 43.07
CA ASP A 655 -10.19 24.24 44.51
C ASP A 655 -10.89 25.37 45.28
N SER A 656 -10.91 26.58 44.70
CA SER A 656 -11.64 27.70 45.29
C SER A 656 -13.15 27.50 45.25
N LEU A 657 -13.69 26.95 44.16
CA LEU A 657 -15.11 26.64 44.02
C LEU A 657 -15.52 25.54 45.01
N ASP A 658 -14.71 24.49 45.16
CA ASP A 658 -14.97 23.42 46.12
C ASP A 658 -15.02 23.95 47.56
N LYS A 659 -14.08 24.83 47.94
CA LYS A 659 -14.12 25.55 49.23
C LYS A 659 -15.38 26.40 49.39
N ASN A 660 -15.76 27.14 48.36
CA ASN A 660 -16.97 27.99 48.42
C ASN A 660 -18.24 27.14 48.54
N VAL A 661 -18.33 26.02 47.82
CA VAL A 661 -19.45 25.08 47.92
C VAL A 661 -19.50 24.43 49.30
N ALA A 662 -18.35 24.04 49.86
CA ALA A 662 -18.26 23.50 51.21
C ALA A 662 -18.70 24.53 52.26
N ASN A 663 -18.26 25.79 52.13
CA ASN A 663 -18.65 26.89 53.00
C ASN A 663 -20.15 27.18 52.91
N LEU A 664 -20.71 27.27 51.70
CA LEU A 664 -22.13 27.48 51.49
C LEU A 664 -22.95 26.34 52.12
N ARG A 665 -22.58 25.08 51.87
CA ARG A 665 -23.23 23.92 52.49
C ARG A 665 -23.18 23.98 54.02
N LYS A 666 -22.08 24.46 54.59
CA LYS A 666 -21.92 24.63 56.04
C LYS A 666 -22.82 25.75 56.57
N GLU A 667 -22.82 26.91 55.93
CA GLU A 667 -23.68 28.05 56.30
C GLU A 667 -25.16 27.68 56.20
N THR A 668 -25.59 26.97 55.15
CA THR A 668 -26.96 26.48 55.02
C THR A 668 -27.34 25.53 56.14
N ARG A 669 -26.49 24.55 56.48
CA ARG A 669 -26.78 23.60 57.57
C ARG A 669 -26.87 24.31 58.91
N GLN A 670 -25.95 25.24 59.18
CA GLN A 670 -25.98 26.06 60.40
C GLN A 670 -27.23 26.93 60.46
N GLY A 671 -27.63 27.56 59.35
CA GLY A 671 -28.85 28.37 59.26
C GLY A 671 -30.12 27.55 59.53
N LEU A 672 -30.21 26.34 58.97
CA LEU A 672 -31.35 25.44 59.22
C LEU A 672 -31.37 24.92 60.67
N ALA A 673 -30.21 24.57 61.25
CA ALA A 673 -30.11 24.19 62.65
C ALA A 673 -30.51 25.35 63.58
N ALA A 674 -30.08 26.57 63.27
CA ALA A 674 -30.46 27.79 63.99
C ALA A 674 -31.98 28.05 63.90
N GLN A 675 -32.57 27.83 62.72
CA GLN A 675 -34.00 27.99 62.55
C GLN A 675 -34.82 26.92 63.29
N ALA A 676 -34.36 25.67 63.32
CA ALA A 676 -34.95 24.62 64.13
C ALA A 676 -34.86 24.95 65.65
N ALA A 677 -33.77 25.58 66.09
CA ALA A 677 -33.65 26.07 67.46
C ALA A 677 -34.63 27.21 67.74
N LEU A 678 -34.74 28.20 66.84
CA LEU A 678 -35.66 29.34 66.97
C LEU A 678 -37.14 28.94 66.97
N SER A 679 -37.51 27.92 66.18
CA SER A 679 -38.88 27.41 66.15
C SER A 679 -39.25 26.67 67.44
N GLY A 680 -38.28 26.01 68.07
CA GLY A 680 -38.43 25.38 69.39
C GLY A 680 -38.63 26.37 70.55
N LEU A 681 -38.43 27.68 70.34
CA LEU A 681 -38.67 28.68 71.37
C LEU A 681 -40.17 28.82 71.66
N PHE A 682 -40.52 28.49 72.90
CA PHE A 682 -41.87 28.41 73.41
C PHE A 682 -42.53 29.80 73.58
N GLN A 683 -43.87 29.86 73.42
CA GLN A 683 -44.66 31.10 73.49
C GLN A 683 -45.30 31.30 74.87
N PRO A 684 -45.23 32.46 75.53
CA PRO A 684 -45.80 32.63 76.88
C PRO A 684 -47.30 32.28 76.98
N TYR A 685 -47.65 31.37 77.90
CA TYR A 685 -49.04 30.98 78.20
C TYR A 685 -49.79 31.98 79.09
N SER A 686 -49.09 32.69 79.99
CA SER A 686 -49.73 33.56 80.99
C SER A 686 -49.81 35.02 80.52
N VAL A 687 -51.01 35.61 80.57
CA VAL A 687 -51.23 37.03 80.29
C VAL A 687 -50.48 37.92 81.29
N GLY A 688 -49.81 38.96 80.78
CA GLY A 688 -49.15 39.98 81.59
C GLY A 688 -47.77 39.59 82.15
N LYS A 689 -47.20 38.45 81.73
CA LYS A 689 -45.90 37.96 82.21
C LYS A 689 -44.89 37.79 81.07
N PHE A 690 -43.63 38.09 81.39
CA PHE A 690 -42.49 37.89 80.49
C PHE A 690 -41.97 36.44 80.60
N ASN A 691 -41.58 35.86 79.47
CA ASN A 691 -41.03 34.52 79.40
C ASN A 691 -39.70 34.52 78.65
N VAL A 692 -38.71 33.80 79.19
CA VAL A 692 -37.41 33.58 78.55
C VAL A 692 -37.29 32.10 78.24
N THR A 693 -36.92 31.78 77.01
CA THR A 693 -36.78 30.41 76.52
C THR A 693 -35.41 30.21 75.90
N ALA A 694 -34.89 29.00 76.04
CA ALA A 694 -33.71 28.55 75.34
C ALA A 694 -34.03 27.21 74.68
N ALA A 695 -33.51 26.99 73.48
CA ALA A 695 -33.76 25.79 72.69
C ALA A 695 -32.49 25.39 71.93
N LEU A 696 -32.37 24.10 71.66
CA LEU A 696 -31.31 23.53 70.84
C LEU A 696 -31.93 23.02 69.54
N GLY A 697 -31.27 23.30 68.42
CA GLY A 697 -31.68 22.84 67.10
C GLY A 697 -30.52 22.14 66.41
N GLY A 698 -30.84 21.23 65.50
CA GLY A 698 -29.86 20.48 64.74
C GLY A 698 -30.33 20.21 63.32
N PHE A 699 -29.40 20.22 62.36
CA PHE A 699 -29.66 19.83 61.00
C PHE A 699 -28.42 19.13 60.42
N LYS A 700 -28.60 17.85 60.03
CA LYS A 700 -27.49 16.94 59.67
C LYS A 700 -26.42 16.93 60.76
N SER A 701 -25.19 17.32 60.42
CA SER A 701 -24.01 17.30 61.31
C SER A 701 -23.82 18.57 62.13
N ASP A 702 -24.61 19.62 61.91
CA ASP A 702 -24.47 20.91 62.58
C ASP A 702 -25.57 21.14 63.62
N THR A 703 -25.24 21.87 64.68
CA THR A 703 -26.16 22.22 65.77
C THR A 703 -26.12 23.72 66.05
N ALA A 704 -27.18 24.23 66.67
CA ALA A 704 -27.31 25.63 67.03
C ALA A 704 -28.05 25.77 68.36
N VAL A 705 -27.76 26.85 69.06
CA VAL A 705 -28.44 27.24 70.30
C VAL A 705 -29.23 28.51 70.04
N ALA A 706 -30.50 28.51 70.44
CA ALA A 706 -31.37 29.66 70.42
C ALA A 706 -31.73 30.11 71.84
N VAL A 707 -31.81 31.41 72.03
CA VAL A 707 -32.39 32.05 73.20
C VAL A 707 -33.39 33.10 72.77
N GLY A 708 -34.52 33.19 73.45
CA GLY A 708 -35.55 34.16 73.11
C GLY A 708 -36.38 34.58 74.29
N ALA A 709 -37.19 35.59 74.03
CA ALA A 709 -38.09 36.18 74.98
C ALA A 709 -39.46 36.41 74.33
N GLY A 710 -40.52 36.29 75.14
CA GLY A 710 -41.88 36.55 74.70
C GLY A 710 -42.71 37.25 75.78
N TYR A 711 -43.73 37.96 75.32
CA TYR A 711 -44.72 38.59 76.18
C TYR A 711 -46.14 38.42 75.61
N ARG A 712 -47.07 37.99 76.45
CA ARG A 712 -48.50 37.88 76.09
C ARG A 712 -49.26 39.05 76.69
N PHE A 713 -49.71 39.96 75.82
CA PHE A 713 -50.35 41.20 76.22
C PHE A 713 -51.77 40.95 76.75
N ASN A 714 -52.50 40.04 76.11
CA ASN A 714 -53.83 39.58 76.50
C ASN A 714 -54.10 38.16 75.98
N GLU A 715 -55.31 37.64 76.21
CA GLU A 715 -55.70 36.30 75.74
C GLU A 715 -55.68 36.18 74.21
N ASN A 716 -55.78 37.27 73.47
CA ASN A 716 -55.83 37.24 72.00
C ASN A 716 -54.52 37.68 71.32
N PHE A 717 -53.52 38.21 72.03
CA PHE A 717 -52.34 38.82 71.40
C PHE A 717 -51.04 38.57 72.19
N ALA A 718 -50.03 38.04 71.48
CA ALA A 718 -48.69 37.79 72.01
C ALA A 718 -47.57 38.16 71.01
N ALA A 719 -46.42 38.55 71.53
CA ALA A 719 -45.20 38.79 70.75
C ALA A 719 -44.04 37.94 71.27
N LYS A 720 -43.15 37.53 70.37
CA LYS A 720 -41.87 36.88 70.72
C LYS A 720 -40.73 37.35 69.83
N ALA A 721 -39.52 37.30 70.36
CA ALA A 721 -38.29 37.49 69.62
C ALA A 721 -37.23 36.48 70.08
N GLY A 722 -36.37 36.02 69.17
CA GLY A 722 -35.33 35.05 69.45
C GLY A 722 -34.08 35.28 68.63
N LEU A 723 -32.94 34.85 69.18
CA LEU A 723 -31.61 34.87 68.56
C LEU A 723 -31.04 33.46 68.63
N ALA A 724 -30.41 33.00 67.55
CA ALA A 724 -29.76 31.71 67.48
C ALA A 724 -28.37 31.81 66.87
N VAL A 725 -27.46 30.98 67.36
CA VAL A 725 -26.07 30.90 66.90
C VAL A 725 -25.67 29.45 66.69
N GLY A 726 -25.00 29.16 65.57
CA GLY A 726 -24.40 27.85 65.32
C GLY A 726 -23.29 27.54 66.32
N THR A 727 -23.17 26.28 66.75
CA THR A 727 -22.13 25.83 67.71
C THR A 727 -20.80 25.46 67.05
N SER A 728 -20.82 25.21 65.73
CA SER A 728 -19.65 24.92 64.91
C SER A 728 -18.82 26.18 64.63
N SER A 729 -17.51 26.05 64.39
CA SER A 729 -16.61 27.18 64.12
C SER A 729 -17.05 28.01 62.91
N GLY A 730 -17.07 29.34 63.05
CA GLY A 730 -17.57 30.27 62.01
C GLY A 730 -19.09 30.40 61.95
N GLY A 731 -19.80 30.05 63.03
CA GLY A 731 -21.27 30.10 63.09
C GLY A 731 -21.87 31.48 62.81
N SER A 732 -22.82 31.53 61.88
CA SER A 732 -23.66 32.70 61.64
C SER A 732 -24.77 32.82 62.70
N ALA A 733 -25.18 34.06 62.97
CA ALA A 733 -26.27 34.37 63.88
C ALA A 733 -27.57 34.60 63.10
N SER A 734 -28.65 34.00 63.56
CA SER A 734 -30.00 34.17 63.00
C SER A 734 -30.92 34.76 64.07
N TYR A 735 -31.94 35.50 63.65
CA TYR A 735 -32.93 36.08 64.57
C TYR A 735 -34.35 35.91 64.03
N ASN A 736 -35.34 35.84 64.92
CA ASN A 736 -36.75 35.90 64.57
C ASN A 736 -37.51 36.87 65.46
N VAL A 737 -38.59 37.44 64.90
CA VAL A 737 -39.59 38.21 65.62
C VAL A 737 -40.96 37.79 65.09
N GLY A 738 -41.90 37.50 65.99
CA GLY A 738 -43.23 37.03 65.62
C GLY A 738 -44.31 37.61 66.52
N LEU A 739 -45.46 37.88 65.92
CA LEU A 739 -46.69 38.28 66.59
C LEU A 739 -47.74 37.18 66.38
N ASN A 740 -48.54 36.90 67.39
CA ASN A 740 -49.58 35.89 67.35
C ASN A 740 -50.89 36.55 67.76
N TYR A 741 -51.95 36.27 66.99
CA TYR A 741 -53.32 36.70 67.29
C TYR A 741 -54.25 35.49 67.30
N GLU A 742 -55.07 35.36 68.34
CA GLU A 742 -56.04 34.28 68.53
C GLU A 742 -57.45 34.82 68.25
N TRP A 743 -58.14 34.22 67.28
CA TRP A 743 -59.50 34.59 66.83
C TRP A 743 -60.53 33.63 67.41
#